data_AF-A0AAE0GGW5-F1
#
_entry.id   AF-A0AAE0GGW5-F1
#
_cell.length_a   1.000
_cell.length_b   1.000
_cell.length_c   1.000
_cell.angle_alpha   90.00
_cell.angle_beta   90.00
_cell.angle_gamma   90.00
#
_symmetry.space_group_name_H-M   'P 1'
#
loop_
_entity.id
_entity.type
_entity.pdbx_description
1 polymer ?
#
loop_
_entity_poly.entity_id
_entity_poly.type
_entity_poly.pdbx_seq_one_letter_code
_entity_poly.pdbx_strand_id
1 'polypeptide(L)'
;MYGVTGDGSCVCTQPDLRGTSTCAAGSPVAKDLLRWYPTWNLAAQSTRAGPAESGIQRDDKTKAANRDSSEEGSCTFAMAAVETPVAAGPLEGLVIRSSRTAESMPRDTSSSRTPRTVTGATASPAMPTPLRSNPSLLAASLPVLDLLGLRRTEAEREEFAAVFSGCGLLQGMDPVAYAYGGHQFGHWAGQLGDGRAITLGEVVRPNGAAWELQLKGAGRTAFSRGGDGRAVLRSSIREFLASEAMHALGVPTTRSLAIVTSNDDVVRDQFYDGNVEAEKAAVVTRVAPSGSWLRIGTFELQAHRRDLPVLRKLAEHAMELLLPPGTPHQAGELLTWVTRQTAELVARWQAVGFVHGVLNTDNFSIFGITIDYGPFAFLDWYDPAFVPNTSDDESRYAFDQQPQAAHWSLERLLEALQLVDASLDPSHTAAFWPRYTECHLARMLEKLGAHDDRGRDDECAVAAPHTQIASAAVVRGLLEAMAATSADYSRTFVLLAEHPVCNPTSLTATEQQGEDEEGAAVSGDATDALLSALRGVSNVDDATWHAHAGGWQKWLAAYCELLTTLGVPGKERKERMMRVNPRYVLRNHLAHVAIEEAKTGNFTEVQALLRALSQPFMHRAEFSRFEELPPKWAHQRGIRQLSCSS
;
A
#
# COMPACT_ATOMS: atom_id res chain seq x y z
N MET A 1 -41.47 10.66 10.51
CA MET A 1 -41.08 11.42 11.71
C MET A 1 -40.85 10.43 12.82
N TYR A 2 -39.68 10.48 13.48
CA TYR A 2 -39.32 9.57 14.57
C TYR A 2 -39.09 10.41 15.83
N GLY A 3 -39.60 9.94 16.97
CA GLY A 3 -39.37 10.53 18.29
C GLY A 3 -38.86 9.45 19.23
N VAL A 4 -37.90 9.81 20.09
CA VAL A 4 -37.25 8.88 21.03
C VAL A 4 -37.90 8.99 22.40
N THR A 5 -38.23 7.86 23.03
CA THR A 5 -38.60 7.78 24.45
C THR A 5 -37.40 7.38 25.30
N GLY A 6 -37.36 7.86 26.55
CA GLY A 6 -36.15 7.89 27.39
C GLY A 6 -35.68 6.58 28.03
N ASP A 7 -36.13 5.42 27.54
CA ASP A 7 -35.85 4.09 28.07
C ASP A 7 -35.15 3.14 27.07
N GLY A 8 -34.90 3.59 25.84
CA GLY A 8 -33.86 3.00 24.97
C GLY A 8 -34.19 1.66 24.31
N SER A 9 -35.47 1.28 24.20
CA SER A 9 -35.90 0.10 23.43
C SER A 9 -36.72 0.48 22.20
N CYS A 10 -36.63 -0.32 21.13
CA CYS A 10 -37.42 -0.14 19.92
C CYS A 10 -38.18 -1.43 19.56
N VAL A 11 -39.47 -1.28 19.27
CA VAL A 11 -40.37 -2.35 18.82
C VAL A 11 -40.86 -1.98 17.42
N CYS A 12 -40.73 -2.91 16.47
CA CYS A 12 -41.27 -2.77 15.12
C CYS A 12 -42.51 -3.64 14.92
N THR A 13 -43.57 -3.09 14.35
CA THR A 13 -44.79 -3.81 13.97
C THR A 13 -45.35 -3.29 12.63
N GLN A 14 -45.30 -4.11 11.58
CA GLN A 14 -46.17 -4.04 10.40
C GLN A 14 -46.46 -5.44 9.83
N PRO A 15 -47.61 -5.66 9.15
CA PRO A 15 -48.07 -6.99 8.72
C PRO A 15 -47.73 -7.37 7.26
N ASP A 16 -47.79 -8.69 6.97
CA ASP A 16 -47.61 -9.35 5.65
C ASP A 16 -48.89 -9.34 4.80
N LEU A 17 -48.77 -9.12 3.47
CA LEU A 17 -49.75 -9.51 2.44
C LEU A 17 -49.04 -9.87 1.11
N ARG A 18 -49.56 -10.88 0.39
CA ARG A 18 -48.86 -11.64 -0.68
C ARG A 18 -49.54 -11.54 -2.06
N GLY A 19 -48.84 -11.84 -3.17
CA GLY A 19 -49.39 -11.61 -4.53
C GLY A 19 -48.88 -12.36 -5.80
N THR A 20 -47.97 -13.34 -5.72
CA THR A 20 -47.71 -14.42 -6.74
C THR A 20 -47.50 -14.16 -8.26
N SER A 21 -46.32 -14.58 -8.77
CA SER A 21 -46.06 -15.22 -10.09
C SER A 21 -46.13 -14.38 -11.40
N THR A 22 -45.53 -14.72 -12.56
CA THR A 22 -44.85 -15.93 -13.11
C THR A 22 -43.53 -15.58 -13.88
N CYS A 23 -42.82 -16.56 -14.46
CA CYS A 23 -41.48 -16.41 -15.08
C CYS A 23 -41.46 -16.59 -16.63
N ALA A 24 -40.55 -15.90 -17.35
CA ALA A 24 -39.97 -16.37 -18.62
C ALA A 24 -38.68 -15.61 -19.07
N ALA A 25 -37.64 -16.37 -19.45
CA ALA A 25 -36.53 -16.11 -20.40
C ALA A 25 -35.82 -14.72 -20.51
N GLY A 26 -34.48 -14.72 -20.43
CA GLY A 26 -33.65 -13.62 -21.01
C GLY A 26 -32.27 -13.34 -20.39
N SER A 27 -31.27 -14.19 -20.60
CA SER A 27 -29.83 -13.80 -20.47
C SER A 27 -29.46 -12.94 -21.70
N PRO A 28 -28.68 -11.82 -21.61
CA PRO A 28 -27.39 -11.79 -20.90
C PRO A 28 -26.95 -10.43 -20.30
N VAL A 29 -26.99 -10.28 -18.97
CA VAL A 29 -26.29 -9.19 -18.25
C VAL A 29 -25.50 -9.75 -17.06
N ALA A 30 -24.43 -10.48 -17.37
CA ALA A 30 -23.40 -10.91 -16.42
C ALA A 30 -22.03 -10.27 -16.78
N LYS A 31 -22.07 -8.96 -17.05
CA LYS A 31 -20.92 -8.11 -17.38
C LYS A 31 -21.20 -6.70 -16.84
N ASP A 32 -20.33 -6.22 -15.95
CA ASP A 32 -19.81 -4.83 -15.87
C ASP A 32 -19.18 -4.49 -14.49
N LEU A 33 -19.38 -5.31 -13.45
CA LEU A 33 -18.89 -5.06 -12.08
C LEU A 33 -17.42 -5.48 -11.79
N LEU A 34 -16.57 -5.63 -12.82
CA LEU A 34 -15.12 -5.90 -12.66
C LEU A 34 -14.30 -5.03 -13.61
N ARG A 35 -14.25 -3.71 -13.34
CA ARG A 35 -13.60 -2.71 -14.21
C ARG A 35 -12.25 -2.17 -13.72
N TRP A 36 -11.82 -2.53 -12.51
CA TRP A 36 -10.52 -2.17 -11.93
C TRP A 36 -9.88 -3.41 -11.29
N TYR A 37 -8.54 -3.51 -11.34
CA TYR A 37 -7.70 -4.66 -10.93
C TYR A 37 -7.86 -5.95 -11.78
N PRO A 38 -6.99 -6.19 -12.78
CA PRO A 38 -6.89 -7.49 -13.45
C PRO A 38 -6.04 -8.47 -12.62
N THR A 39 -6.64 -9.55 -12.13
CA THR A 39 -5.91 -10.73 -11.62
C THR A 39 -5.43 -11.60 -12.80
N TRP A 40 -4.25 -12.22 -12.66
CA TRP A 40 -3.71 -13.17 -13.63
C TRP A 40 -3.40 -14.51 -12.98
N ASN A 41 -3.65 -15.60 -13.71
CA ASN A 41 -3.65 -16.97 -13.19
C ASN A 41 -2.41 -17.76 -13.64
N LEU A 42 -1.98 -18.75 -12.84
CA LEU A 42 -0.72 -19.47 -13.00
C LEU A 42 -0.88 -20.82 -13.74
N ALA A 43 -0.17 -21.03 -14.86
CA ALA A 43 0.03 -22.37 -15.45
C ALA A 43 1.21 -22.48 -16.44
N ALA A 44 1.76 -23.70 -16.54
CA ALA A 44 2.65 -24.26 -17.58
C ALA A 44 4.14 -23.82 -17.68
N GLN A 45 4.98 -24.72 -18.19
CA GLN A 45 6.46 -24.70 -18.14
C GLN A 45 7.12 -25.39 -19.35
N SER A 46 8.45 -25.21 -19.50
CA SER A 46 9.42 -26.04 -20.27
C SER A 46 9.41 -25.85 -21.82
N THR A 47 10.49 -26.06 -22.59
CA THR A 47 11.97 -26.24 -22.41
C THR A 47 12.68 -25.94 -23.77
N ARG A 48 14.00 -26.06 -24.07
CA ARG A 48 15.19 -26.71 -23.45
C ARG A 48 16.53 -26.01 -23.84
N ALA A 49 17.62 -26.78 -24.01
CA ALA A 49 19.00 -26.40 -24.44
C ALA A 49 19.07 -25.94 -25.93
N GLY A 50 20.15 -25.35 -26.48
CA GLY A 50 21.60 -25.30 -26.15
C GLY A 50 22.44 -26.11 -27.19
N PRO A 51 23.79 -26.22 -27.15
CA PRO A 51 24.83 -25.52 -26.36
C PRO A 51 26.10 -25.11 -27.20
N ALA A 52 27.23 -24.79 -26.52
CA ALA A 52 28.64 -25.02 -26.93
C ALA A 52 29.30 -24.24 -28.12
N GLU A 53 30.63 -24.07 -28.23
CA GLU A 53 31.73 -23.84 -27.24
C GLU A 53 33.05 -23.44 -27.98
N SER A 54 34.17 -23.32 -27.24
CA SER A 54 35.57 -23.00 -27.66
C SER A 54 35.88 -21.54 -28.09
N GLY A 55 37.02 -20.92 -27.74
CA GLY A 55 38.01 -21.26 -26.69
C GLY A 55 39.39 -21.71 -27.17
N ILE A 56 40.41 -20.84 -26.99
CA ILE A 56 41.88 -21.01 -26.83
C ILE A 56 42.44 -19.57 -26.94
N GLN A 57 43.03 -18.89 -25.94
CA GLN A 57 44.00 -19.18 -24.87
C GLN A 57 45.47 -18.88 -25.29
N ARG A 58 46.22 -18.26 -24.35
CA ARG A 58 47.67 -17.98 -24.29
C ARG A 58 48.19 -16.66 -24.87
N ASP A 59 49.22 -16.02 -24.29
CA ASP A 59 49.66 -15.97 -22.88
C ASP A 59 50.62 -14.79 -22.64
N ASP A 60 50.55 -14.22 -21.43
CA ASP A 60 51.60 -13.59 -20.62
C ASP A 60 52.90 -13.03 -21.30
N LYS A 61 53.11 -11.70 -21.18
CA LYS A 61 54.26 -11.17 -20.40
C LYS A 61 54.20 -9.70 -20.01
N THR A 62 54.88 -9.40 -18.90
CA THR A 62 54.96 -8.08 -18.26
C THR A 62 56.27 -7.34 -18.58
N LYS A 63 56.21 -6.02 -18.76
CA LYS A 63 56.78 -5.04 -17.79
C LYS A 63 56.59 -3.57 -18.17
N ALA A 64 56.48 -2.77 -17.11
CA ALA A 64 56.25 -1.34 -17.04
C ALA A 64 57.29 -0.42 -17.73
N ALA A 65 56.88 0.85 -17.92
CA ALA A 65 57.60 2.08 -17.54
C ALA A 65 57.69 3.20 -18.61
N ASN A 66 56.60 3.99 -18.70
CA ASN A 66 56.61 5.45 -18.48
C ASN A 66 57.16 6.41 -19.57
N ARG A 67 56.29 7.35 -19.97
CA ARG A 67 56.53 8.59 -20.76
C ARG A 67 57.02 8.43 -22.21
N ASP A 68 56.15 8.78 -23.16
CA ASP A 68 56.18 10.16 -23.71
C ASP A 68 54.75 10.60 -24.08
N SER A 69 54.61 11.58 -24.97
CA SER A 69 53.46 12.44 -25.22
C SER A 69 52.68 12.12 -26.51
N SER A 70 51.59 12.88 -26.72
CA SER A 70 50.67 12.94 -27.88
C SER A 70 49.49 11.94 -27.97
N GLU A 71 48.33 12.55 -28.24
CA GLU A 71 47.11 12.08 -28.94
C GLU A 71 46.61 10.62 -28.76
N GLU A 72 45.53 10.45 -27.99
CA GLU A 72 44.23 9.91 -28.49
C GLU A 72 43.11 9.87 -27.42
N GLY A 73 41.85 9.81 -27.86
CA GLY A 73 40.83 8.91 -27.28
C GLY A 73 40.15 9.18 -25.93
N SER A 74 40.42 10.28 -25.21
CA SER A 74 39.75 10.52 -23.90
C SER A 74 38.26 10.88 -24.03
N CYS A 75 37.38 9.87 -24.07
CA CYS A 75 35.92 10.05 -24.13
C CYS A 75 35.30 10.39 -22.75
N THR A 76 35.94 11.31 -22.03
CA THR A 76 35.45 11.87 -20.78
C THR A 76 34.33 12.88 -21.05
N PHE A 77 33.08 12.42 -21.03
CA PHE A 77 31.90 13.31 -20.90
C PHE A 77 31.87 13.93 -19.50
N ALA A 78 32.71 14.94 -19.29
CA ALA A 78 32.59 15.85 -18.17
C ALA A 78 31.35 16.74 -18.41
N MET A 79 30.16 16.23 -18.10
CA MET A 79 28.93 17.02 -18.18
C MET A 79 29.04 18.24 -17.25
N ALA A 80 28.99 19.44 -17.83
CA ALA A 80 28.67 20.63 -17.08
C ALA A 80 27.30 20.44 -16.40
N ALA A 81 27.12 20.97 -15.19
CA ALA A 81 25.93 20.72 -14.39
C ALA A 81 24.65 21.14 -15.13
N VAL A 82 23.89 20.17 -15.64
CA VAL A 82 22.75 20.42 -16.52
C VAL A 82 21.54 20.84 -15.69
N GLU A 83 21.15 22.12 -15.73
CA GLU A 83 20.07 22.65 -14.88
C GLU A 83 18.64 22.25 -15.32
N THR A 84 18.52 21.62 -16.49
CA THR A 84 17.26 21.25 -17.15
C THR A 84 17.41 19.92 -17.89
N PRO A 85 16.37 19.07 -17.99
CA PRO A 85 16.50 17.75 -18.61
C PRO A 85 16.72 17.84 -20.13
N VAL A 86 17.40 16.83 -20.69
CA VAL A 86 17.63 16.71 -22.13
C VAL A 86 16.42 16.02 -22.80
N ALA A 87 16.14 16.35 -24.07
CA ALA A 87 15.14 15.60 -24.84
C ALA A 87 15.60 14.14 -25.03
N ALA A 88 14.79 13.19 -24.59
CA ALA A 88 15.08 11.76 -24.66
C ALA A 88 14.44 11.11 -25.90
N GLY A 89 15.08 10.06 -26.42
CA GLY A 89 14.50 9.20 -27.45
C GLY A 89 13.28 8.43 -26.91
N PRO A 90 12.35 7.98 -27.78
CA PRO A 90 11.15 7.28 -27.35
C PRO A 90 11.47 5.95 -26.66
N LEU A 91 10.66 5.62 -25.63
CA LEU A 91 10.59 4.29 -25.03
C LEU A 91 9.44 3.52 -25.67
N GLU A 92 9.69 2.31 -26.19
CA GLU A 92 8.68 1.61 -26.99
C GLU A 92 7.49 1.15 -26.14
N GLY A 93 6.28 1.49 -26.61
CA GLY A 93 5.01 1.22 -25.93
C GLY A 93 4.52 2.35 -25.01
N LEU A 94 5.36 3.35 -24.71
CA LEU A 94 5.01 4.46 -23.81
C LEU A 94 4.59 5.71 -24.56
N VAL A 95 3.30 6.04 -24.50
CA VAL A 95 2.76 7.34 -24.96
C VAL A 95 2.27 8.10 -23.75
N ILE A 96 2.84 9.28 -23.52
CA ILE A 96 2.51 10.17 -22.40
C ILE A 96 1.95 11.51 -22.91
N ARG A 97 1.02 12.08 -22.16
CA ARG A 97 0.45 13.42 -22.37
C ARG A 97 0.44 14.20 -21.06
N SER A 98 0.06 15.48 -21.07
CA SER A 98 -0.19 16.22 -19.83
C SER A 98 -1.29 15.55 -19.00
N SER A 99 -1.21 15.68 -17.67
CA SER A 99 -2.22 15.10 -16.77
C SER A 99 -3.57 15.77 -16.97
N ARG A 100 -4.66 14.99 -17.10
CA ARG A 100 -6.02 15.54 -17.20
C ARG A 100 -6.40 16.41 -16.00
N THR A 101 -5.77 16.20 -14.84
CA THR A 101 -6.00 17.01 -13.63
C THR A 101 -5.23 18.33 -13.67
N ALA A 102 -4.04 18.34 -14.27
CA ALA A 102 -3.30 19.57 -14.54
C ALA A 102 -3.97 20.38 -15.67
N GLU A 103 -4.49 19.72 -16.71
CA GLU A 103 -5.21 20.36 -17.82
C GLU A 103 -6.58 20.91 -17.40
N SER A 104 -7.35 20.17 -16.60
CA SER A 104 -8.70 20.62 -16.20
C SER A 104 -8.66 21.76 -15.20
N MET A 105 -7.72 21.75 -14.25
CA MET A 105 -7.70 22.69 -13.12
C MET A 105 -6.85 23.95 -13.40
N PRO A 106 -7.08 25.06 -12.66
CA PRO A 106 -6.25 26.25 -12.80
C PRO A 106 -4.78 25.99 -12.45
N ARG A 107 -3.88 26.40 -13.35
CA ARG A 107 -2.42 26.27 -13.25
C ARG A 107 -1.77 27.64 -12.98
N ASP A 108 -0.64 27.63 -12.29
CA ASP A 108 0.22 28.79 -12.16
C ASP A 108 0.90 29.12 -13.51
N THR A 109 1.16 30.40 -13.74
CA THR A 109 1.89 30.90 -14.92
C THR A 109 3.40 31.01 -14.67
N SER A 110 3.83 30.98 -13.40
CA SER A 110 5.24 31.11 -13.01
C SER A 110 5.96 29.76 -12.97
N SER A 111 6.96 29.60 -13.84
CA SER A 111 7.90 28.47 -13.84
C SER A 111 8.98 28.54 -12.75
N SER A 112 8.86 29.47 -11.79
CA SER A 112 9.85 29.65 -10.73
C SER A 112 9.89 28.48 -9.75
N ARG A 113 11.02 27.78 -9.72
CA ARG A 113 11.38 26.72 -8.77
C ARG A 113 11.73 27.23 -7.36
N THR A 114 11.62 28.53 -7.11
CA THR A 114 11.84 29.13 -5.78
C THR A 114 10.61 28.90 -4.89
N PRO A 115 10.78 28.42 -3.63
CA PRO A 115 9.68 28.22 -2.69
C PRO A 115 8.83 29.48 -2.49
N ARG A 116 7.50 29.36 -2.66
CA ARG A 116 6.56 30.50 -2.63
C ARG A 116 5.12 30.05 -2.41
N THR A 117 4.26 30.98 -1.99
CA THR A 117 2.81 30.78 -2.03
C THR A 117 2.31 30.80 -3.48
N VAL A 118 1.49 29.82 -3.83
CA VAL A 118 0.80 29.67 -5.13
C VAL A 118 -0.70 29.79 -4.88
N THR A 119 -1.34 30.81 -5.45
CA THR A 119 -2.77 31.18 -5.20
C THR A 119 -3.57 31.21 -6.49
N GLY A 120 -4.87 30.88 -6.45
CA GLY A 120 -5.70 30.78 -7.66
C GLY A 120 -5.35 29.62 -8.59
N ALA A 121 -4.51 28.69 -8.11
CA ALA A 121 -3.99 27.55 -8.87
C ALA A 121 -3.83 26.31 -7.98
N THR A 122 -3.90 25.14 -8.63
CA THR A 122 -3.79 23.81 -8.03
C THR A 122 -2.51 23.08 -8.44
N ALA A 123 -1.78 23.60 -9.43
CA ALA A 123 -0.50 23.07 -9.89
C ALA A 123 0.41 24.21 -10.35
N SER A 124 1.73 24.05 -10.19
CA SER A 124 2.75 24.93 -10.77
C SER A 124 3.57 24.15 -11.80
N PRO A 125 3.98 24.75 -12.94
CA PRO A 125 5.02 24.18 -13.79
C PRO A 125 6.28 23.89 -12.97
N ALA A 126 6.86 22.70 -13.15
CA ALA A 126 7.97 22.22 -12.33
C ALA A 126 8.88 21.28 -13.15
N MET A 127 9.81 21.86 -13.91
CA MET A 127 10.80 21.08 -14.66
C MET A 127 11.77 20.36 -13.70
N PRO A 128 12.00 19.04 -13.87
CA PRO A 128 13.00 18.31 -13.10
C PRO A 128 14.38 18.98 -13.11
N THR A 129 15.13 18.76 -12.03
CA THR A 129 16.55 19.08 -11.95
C THR A 129 17.31 17.76 -12.12
N PRO A 130 18.04 17.55 -13.23
CA PRO A 130 18.87 16.36 -13.45
C PRO A 130 19.79 16.04 -12.27
N LEU A 131 20.15 14.77 -12.13
CA LEU A 131 21.28 14.35 -11.29
C LEU A 131 22.59 14.80 -11.97
N ARG A 132 23.62 15.12 -11.20
CA ARG A 132 24.91 15.63 -11.72
C ARG A 132 25.76 14.50 -12.29
N SER A 133 25.71 13.34 -11.64
CA SER A 133 26.32 12.08 -12.07
C SER A 133 25.36 11.27 -12.93
N ASN A 134 25.88 10.38 -13.77
CA ASN A 134 25.05 9.51 -14.61
C ASN A 134 24.03 8.71 -13.78
N PRO A 135 22.76 8.65 -14.22
CA PRO A 135 21.73 7.84 -13.57
C PRO A 135 21.96 6.34 -13.84
N SER A 136 21.80 5.51 -12.81
CA SER A 136 21.81 4.05 -12.91
C SER A 136 20.50 3.48 -12.37
N LEU A 137 19.84 2.62 -13.14
CA LEU A 137 18.69 1.86 -12.66
C LEU A 137 19.14 0.88 -11.57
N LEU A 138 18.38 0.80 -10.47
CA LEU A 138 18.60 -0.14 -9.37
C LEU A 138 17.65 -1.34 -9.48
N ALA A 139 16.37 -1.03 -9.67
CA ALA A 139 15.30 -1.99 -9.87
C ALA A 139 14.14 -1.35 -10.65
N ALA A 140 13.41 -2.16 -11.41
CA ALA A 140 12.13 -1.81 -12.01
C ALA A 140 11.09 -2.87 -11.72
N SER A 141 9.83 -2.47 -11.54
CA SER A 141 8.71 -3.40 -11.34
C SER A 141 8.17 -3.88 -12.69
N LEU A 142 8.39 -5.16 -13.01
CA LEU A 142 7.90 -5.77 -14.24
C LEU A 142 6.36 -5.68 -14.39
N PRO A 143 5.54 -5.91 -13.34
CA PRO A 143 4.11 -5.64 -13.40
C PRO A 143 3.74 -4.20 -13.74
N VAL A 144 4.55 -3.20 -13.37
CA VAL A 144 4.27 -1.78 -13.67
C VAL A 144 4.73 -1.39 -15.08
N LEU A 145 5.78 -2.03 -15.63
CA LEU A 145 6.10 -1.96 -17.06
C LEU A 145 4.92 -2.47 -17.89
N ASP A 146 4.41 -3.66 -17.57
CA ASP A 146 3.27 -4.27 -18.25
C ASP A 146 1.97 -3.42 -18.08
N LEU A 147 1.78 -2.78 -16.91
CA LEU A 147 0.67 -1.86 -16.59
C LEU A 147 0.69 -0.59 -17.45
N LEU A 148 1.87 -0.05 -17.75
CA LEU A 148 2.03 1.10 -18.65
C LEU A 148 2.07 0.71 -20.13
N GLY A 149 2.37 -0.57 -20.44
CA GLY A 149 2.53 -1.06 -21.81
C GLY A 149 3.96 -0.95 -22.35
N LEU A 150 4.93 -0.67 -21.50
CA LEU A 150 6.35 -0.70 -21.80
C LEU A 150 6.82 -2.15 -22.03
N ARG A 151 7.72 -2.35 -23.00
CA ARG A 151 8.43 -3.64 -23.09
C ARG A 151 9.39 -3.76 -21.91
N ARG A 152 9.58 -4.98 -21.40
CA ARG A 152 10.51 -5.23 -20.27
C ARG A 152 11.96 -4.88 -20.61
N THR A 153 12.36 -5.04 -21.87
CA THR A 153 13.67 -4.63 -22.41
C THR A 153 13.90 -3.12 -22.40
N GLU A 154 12.87 -2.27 -22.28
CA GLU A 154 13.11 -0.83 -22.14
C GLU A 154 13.85 -0.52 -20.84
N ALA A 155 13.68 -1.31 -19.78
CA ALA A 155 14.37 -1.12 -18.50
C ALA A 155 15.90 -1.35 -18.58
N GLU A 156 16.39 -1.97 -19.65
CA GLU A 156 17.82 -2.21 -19.90
C GLU A 156 18.51 -0.99 -20.57
N ARG A 157 17.73 0.02 -20.98
CA ARG A 157 18.21 1.21 -21.71
C ARG A 157 18.66 2.34 -20.79
N GLU A 158 19.74 3.04 -21.20
CA GLU A 158 20.17 4.27 -20.52
C GLU A 158 19.09 5.37 -20.58
N GLU A 159 18.31 5.45 -21.67
CA GLU A 159 17.24 6.45 -21.77
C GLU A 159 16.09 6.19 -20.79
N PHE A 160 15.85 4.93 -20.39
CA PHE A 160 14.89 4.60 -19.35
C PHE A 160 15.36 5.12 -17.99
N ALA A 161 16.62 4.86 -17.62
CA ALA A 161 17.22 5.41 -16.41
C ALA A 161 17.22 6.95 -16.42
N ALA A 162 17.52 7.57 -17.57
CA ALA A 162 17.52 9.03 -17.70
C ALA A 162 16.12 9.65 -17.58
N VAL A 163 15.09 9.08 -18.22
CA VAL A 163 13.71 9.58 -18.11
C VAL A 163 13.19 9.41 -16.68
N PHE A 164 13.43 8.25 -16.06
CA PHE A 164 12.91 7.92 -14.73
C PHE A 164 13.76 8.41 -13.55
N SER A 165 14.85 9.13 -13.82
CA SER A 165 15.50 10.05 -12.87
C SER A 165 15.14 11.53 -13.08
N GLY A 166 14.52 11.88 -14.21
CA GLY A 166 14.32 13.28 -14.62
C GLY A 166 15.58 13.94 -15.20
N CYS A 167 16.58 13.16 -15.64
CA CYS A 167 17.67 13.67 -16.49
C CYS A 167 17.24 13.81 -17.97
N GLY A 168 16.26 13.02 -18.41
CA GLY A 168 15.64 13.07 -19.73
C GLY A 168 14.14 13.39 -19.66
N LEU A 169 13.57 13.92 -20.75
CA LEU A 169 12.13 14.12 -20.93
C LEU A 169 11.67 13.60 -22.29
N LEU A 170 10.53 12.90 -22.29
CA LEU A 170 9.86 12.40 -23.50
C LEU A 170 8.93 13.46 -24.09
N GLN A 171 8.71 13.40 -25.41
CA GLN A 171 7.69 14.20 -26.07
C GLN A 171 6.31 13.90 -25.47
N GLY A 172 5.55 14.96 -25.17
CA GLY A 172 4.22 14.87 -24.54
C GLY A 172 4.23 14.98 -23.00
N MET A 173 5.39 14.94 -22.36
CA MET A 173 5.51 15.29 -20.94
C MET A 173 5.27 16.79 -20.72
N ASP A 174 4.59 17.11 -19.62
CA ASP A 174 4.26 18.47 -19.20
C ASP A 174 4.47 18.58 -17.67
N PRO A 175 5.72 18.75 -17.20
CA PRO A 175 6.06 18.55 -15.80
C PRO A 175 5.45 19.60 -14.86
N VAL A 176 4.68 19.13 -13.87
CA VAL A 176 4.01 19.95 -12.86
C VAL A 176 4.22 19.41 -11.45
N ALA A 177 4.05 20.28 -10.46
CA ALA A 177 3.98 19.95 -9.04
C ALA A 177 2.64 20.45 -8.50
N TYR A 178 1.89 19.61 -7.75
CA TYR A 178 0.58 19.97 -7.22
C TYR A 178 0.66 20.84 -5.96
N ALA A 179 -0.30 21.74 -5.83
CA ALA A 179 -0.50 22.62 -4.68
C ALA A 179 -1.60 22.07 -3.77
N TYR A 180 -1.24 21.71 -2.55
CA TYR A 180 -2.16 21.29 -1.49
C TYR A 180 -1.72 21.88 -0.15
N GLY A 181 -2.60 21.85 0.84
CA GLY A 181 -2.31 22.14 2.25
C GLY A 181 -2.55 20.88 3.07
N GLY A 182 -2.73 21.03 4.39
CA GLY A 182 -3.17 19.92 5.23
C GLY A 182 -3.06 20.21 6.71
N HIS A 183 -3.82 19.46 7.51
CA HIS A 183 -3.62 19.34 8.94
C HIS A 183 -2.55 18.28 9.22
N GLN A 184 -1.40 18.72 9.74
CA GLN A 184 -0.29 17.85 10.13
C GLN A 184 -0.34 17.64 11.64
N PHE A 185 -0.42 16.37 12.08
CA PHE A 185 -0.68 16.00 13.48
C PHE A 185 -1.93 16.66 14.09
N GLY A 186 -2.91 17.06 13.27
CA GLY A 186 -4.12 17.75 13.69
C GLY A 186 -4.06 19.29 13.65
N HIS A 187 -2.91 19.89 13.34
CA HIS A 187 -2.74 21.34 13.23
C HIS A 187 -2.61 21.80 11.76
N TRP A 188 -3.33 22.85 11.37
CA TRP A 188 -3.28 23.39 10.00
C TRP A 188 -1.87 23.91 9.65
N ALA A 189 -1.20 23.26 8.71
CA ALA A 189 0.18 23.56 8.32
C ALA A 189 0.30 24.62 7.19
N GLY A 190 -0.82 25.20 6.75
CA GLY A 190 -0.84 26.16 5.65
C GLY A 190 -0.64 25.50 4.28
N GLN A 191 0.13 26.14 3.40
CA GLN A 191 0.44 25.57 2.09
C GLN A 191 1.60 24.57 2.19
N LEU A 192 1.35 23.36 1.70
CA LEU A 192 2.30 22.29 1.47
C LEU A 192 2.56 22.20 -0.04
N GLY A 193 2.12 21.12 -0.70
CA GLY A 193 2.37 20.85 -2.12
C GLY A 193 3.52 19.87 -2.36
N ASP A 194 3.67 19.45 -3.61
CA ASP A 194 4.69 18.48 -4.07
C ASP A 194 6.12 19.08 -3.97
N GLY A 195 6.66 19.18 -2.75
CA GLY A 195 7.92 19.89 -2.46
C GLY A 195 9.20 19.14 -2.86
N ARG A 196 9.09 17.86 -3.22
CA ARG A 196 10.18 17.02 -3.75
C ARG A 196 9.67 16.02 -4.79
N ALA A 197 8.52 16.31 -5.41
CA ALA A 197 7.85 15.44 -6.35
C ALA A 197 7.42 16.23 -7.59
N ILE A 198 7.45 15.59 -8.75
CA ILE A 198 7.13 16.20 -10.04
C ILE A 198 6.34 15.19 -10.88
N THR A 199 5.10 15.51 -11.17
CA THR A 199 4.22 14.74 -12.06
C THR A 199 4.60 15.06 -13.51
N LEU A 200 5.02 14.06 -14.28
CA LEU A 200 5.49 14.21 -15.66
C LEU A 200 4.34 14.31 -16.68
N GLY A 201 3.17 13.78 -16.32
CA GLY A 201 2.03 13.58 -17.21
C GLY A 201 1.30 12.27 -16.92
N GLU A 202 0.41 11.87 -17.83
CA GLU A 202 -0.33 10.60 -17.76
C GLU A 202 -0.16 9.73 -19.02
N VAL A 203 -0.18 8.41 -18.81
CA VAL A 203 -0.17 7.37 -19.84
C VAL A 203 -1.57 6.79 -19.94
N VAL A 204 -2.17 6.82 -21.13
CA VAL A 204 -3.53 6.28 -21.38
C VAL A 204 -3.44 4.99 -22.19
N ARG A 205 -3.90 3.88 -21.60
CA ARG A 205 -3.96 2.57 -22.26
C ARG A 205 -5.16 2.50 -23.23
N PRO A 206 -5.13 1.66 -24.28
CA PRO A 206 -6.23 1.55 -25.26
C PRO A 206 -7.61 1.13 -24.70
N ASN A 207 -7.68 0.63 -23.48
CA ASN A 207 -8.94 0.33 -22.77
C ASN A 207 -9.51 1.52 -21.98
N GLY A 208 -8.87 2.70 -22.05
CA GLY A 208 -9.24 3.91 -21.33
C GLY A 208 -8.65 4.04 -19.91
N ALA A 209 -7.90 3.05 -19.43
CA ALA A 209 -7.22 3.16 -18.13
C ALA A 209 -6.05 4.15 -18.22
N ALA A 210 -6.07 5.19 -17.39
CA ALA A 210 -5.08 6.27 -17.36
C ALA A 210 -4.26 6.26 -16.07
N TRP A 211 -2.95 6.48 -16.19
CA TRP A 211 -1.99 6.41 -15.08
C TRP A 211 -1.08 7.64 -15.07
N GLU A 212 -1.08 8.40 -13.98
CA GLU A 212 -0.13 9.51 -13.78
C GLU A 212 1.22 8.99 -13.30
N LEU A 213 2.29 9.55 -13.88
CA LEU A 213 3.69 9.25 -13.55
C LEU A 213 4.27 10.41 -12.74
N GLN A 214 4.79 10.13 -11.54
CA GLN A 214 5.39 11.14 -10.66
C GLN A 214 6.78 10.73 -10.19
N LEU A 215 7.79 11.57 -10.43
CA LEU A 215 9.15 11.39 -9.93
C LEU A 215 9.28 12.03 -8.54
N LYS A 216 9.70 11.26 -7.52
CA LYS A 216 9.97 11.76 -6.17
C LYS A 216 11.47 11.71 -5.90
N GLY A 217 12.06 12.89 -5.64
CA GLY A 217 13.51 13.16 -5.62
C GLY A 217 14.04 13.97 -6.82
N ALA A 218 13.18 14.33 -7.77
CA ALA A 218 13.56 14.95 -9.04
C ALA A 218 13.90 16.47 -8.99
N GLY A 219 14.04 17.07 -7.81
CA GLY A 219 14.51 18.46 -7.65
C GLY A 219 13.48 19.42 -7.04
N ARG A 220 13.82 20.72 -7.05
CA ARG A 220 13.06 21.76 -6.35
C ARG A 220 11.85 22.26 -7.13
N THR A 221 10.80 22.58 -6.40
CA THR A 221 9.52 23.11 -6.90
C THR A 221 9.14 24.36 -6.10
N ALA A 222 8.09 25.06 -6.52
CA ALA A 222 7.48 26.15 -5.75
C ALA A 222 7.05 25.75 -4.32
N PHE A 223 6.97 24.44 -4.03
CA PHE A 223 6.47 23.85 -2.79
C PHE A 223 7.58 23.28 -1.89
N SER A 224 8.86 23.35 -2.29
CA SER A 224 9.96 22.71 -1.53
C SER A 224 10.17 23.22 -0.10
N ARG A 225 9.60 24.38 0.27
CA ARG A 225 9.85 25.06 1.56
C ARG A 225 11.37 25.15 1.80
N GLY A 226 11.88 24.75 2.97
CA GLY A 226 13.32 24.69 3.26
C GLY A 226 14.09 23.55 2.56
N GLY A 227 13.41 22.65 1.84
CA GLY A 227 13.99 21.46 1.25
C GLY A 227 14.77 21.69 -0.06
N ASP A 228 15.65 20.73 -0.36
CA ASP A 228 16.47 20.64 -1.57
C ASP A 228 15.77 19.93 -2.76
N GLY A 229 14.58 19.37 -2.54
CA GLY A 229 13.82 18.63 -3.55
C GLY A 229 14.33 17.23 -3.88
N ARG A 230 15.31 16.71 -3.12
CA ARG A 230 15.91 15.39 -3.35
C ARG A 230 15.36 14.30 -2.43
N ALA A 231 15.43 13.06 -2.91
CA ALA A 231 15.25 11.85 -2.11
C ALA A 231 16.59 11.10 -2.03
N VAL A 232 16.67 10.19 -1.06
CA VAL A 232 17.87 9.39 -0.78
C VAL A 232 17.59 7.92 -1.00
N LEU A 233 18.66 7.14 -1.15
CA LEU A 233 18.59 5.72 -1.47
C LEU A 233 17.69 4.92 -0.51
N ARG A 234 17.82 5.13 0.82
CA ARG A 234 17.03 4.40 1.83
C ARG A 234 15.52 4.57 1.66
N SER A 235 15.04 5.81 1.58
CA SER A 235 13.60 6.10 1.52
C SER A 235 13.00 5.75 0.16
N SER A 236 13.80 5.88 -0.91
CA SER A 236 13.40 5.44 -2.26
C SER A 236 13.25 3.91 -2.34
N ILE A 237 14.15 3.13 -1.71
CA ILE A 237 14.02 1.67 -1.59
C ILE A 237 12.80 1.30 -0.75
N ARG A 238 12.58 1.97 0.39
CA ARG A 238 11.41 1.71 1.25
C ARG A 238 10.09 1.95 0.53
N GLU A 239 9.92 3.09 -0.13
CA GLU A 239 8.68 3.42 -0.85
C GLU A 239 8.43 2.47 -2.04
N PHE A 240 9.46 2.13 -2.81
CA PHE A 240 9.37 1.19 -3.92
C PHE A 240 8.99 -0.22 -3.47
N LEU A 241 9.63 -0.75 -2.41
CA LEU A 241 9.27 -2.08 -1.88
C LEU A 241 7.86 -2.06 -1.25
N ALA A 242 7.47 -0.98 -0.57
CA ALA A 242 6.19 -0.91 0.15
C ALA A 242 4.98 -0.79 -0.79
N SER A 243 5.09 0.03 -1.84
CA SER A 243 4.07 0.15 -2.88
C SER A 243 3.80 -1.18 -3.57
N GLU A 244 4.85 -1.87 -4.00
CA GLU A 244 4.70 -3.15 -4.70
C GLU A 244 4.27 -4.30 -3.77
N ALA A 245 4.73 -4.32 -2.52
CA ALA A 245 4.25 -5.28 -1.50
C ALA A 245 2.77 -5.07 -1.16
N MET A 246 2.35 -3.83 -0.93
CA MET A 246 0.95 -3.51 -0.60
C MET A 246 0.01 -3.85 -1.76
N HIS A 247 0.44 -3.62 -3.00
CA HIS A 247 -0.30 -4.09 -4.18
C HIS A 247 -0.40 -5.62 -4.23
N ALA A 248 0.69 -6.34 -3.99
CA ALA A 248 0.70 -7.82 -4.00
C ALA A 248 -0.11 -8.43 -2.84
N LEU A 249 -0.30 -7.69 -1.75
CA LEU A 249 -1.22 -8.00 -0.64
C LEU A 249 -2.70 -7.65 -0.94
N GLY A 250 -3.01 -7.11 -2.12
CA GLY A 250 -4.38 -6.69 -2.48
C GLY A 250 -4.84 -5.37 -1.83
N VAL A 251 -3.93 -4.57 -1.29
CA VAL A 251 -4.24 -3.26 -0.70
C VAL A 251 -4.15 -2.18 -1.78
N PRO A 252 -5.20 -1.33 -1.97
CA PRO A 252 -5.13 -0.22 -2.91
C PRO A 252 -3.98 0.75 -2.59
N THR A 253 -3.15 1.07 -3.58
CA THR A 253 -1.94 1.87 -3.39
C THR A 253 -1.40 2.48 -4.68
N THR A 254 -0.64 3.57 -4.53
CA THR A 254 0.38 3.99 -5.51
C THR A 254 1.35 2.86 -5.81
N ARG A 255 1.74 2.72 -7.08
CA ARG A 255 2.70 1.74 -7.59
C ARG A 255 4.07 2.40 -7.77
N SER A 256 5.13 1.61 -7.88
CA SER A 256 6.46 2.12 -8.24
C SER A 256 7.03 1.41 -9.48
N LEU A 257 7.29 2.19 -10.53
CA LEU A 257 7.87 1.69 -11.78
C LEU A 257 9.36 1.37 -11.63
N ALA A 258 10.12 2.28 -11.02
CA ALA A 258 11.58 2.21 -10.98
C ALA A 258 12.18 2.97 -9.79
N ILE A 259 13.35 2.51 -9.32
CA ILE A 259 14.30 3.33 -8.55
C ILE A 259 15.52 3.58 -9.42
N VAL A 260 15.88 4.85 -9.59
CA VAL A 260 17.12 5.26 -10.25
C VAL A 260 17.98 5.99 -9.23
N THR A 261 19.28 5.66 -9.17
CA THR A 261 20.26 6.29 -8.27
C THR A 261 21.43 6.88 -9.06
N SER A 262 22.35 7.56 -8.39
CA SER A 262 23.56 8.14 -8.99
C SER A 262 24.63 8.31 -7.93
N ASN A 263 25.84 8.69 -8.34
CA ASN A 263 26.93 8.99 -7.42
C ASN A 263 26.78 10.32 -6.65
N ASP A 264 25.72 11.11 -6.92
CA ASP A 264 25.45 12.37 -6.20
C ASP A 264 25.20 12.13 -4.71
N ASP A 265 25.85 12.93 -3.87
CA ASP A 265 25.62 12.94 -2.42
C ASP A 265 24.57 13.99 -2.02
N VAL A 266 23.69 13.59 -1.10
CA VAL A 266 22.57 14.36 -0.57
C VAL A 266 22.65 14.30 0.96
N VAL A 267 22.84 15.45 1.59
CA VAL A 267 23.03 15.54 3.05
C VAL A 267 21.69 15.37 3.76
N ARG A 268 21.62 14.49 4.76
CA ARG A 268 20.44 14.25 5.60
C ARG A 268 20.83 14.09 7.06
N ASP A 269 20.09 14.77 7.91
CA ASP A 269 19.90 14.32 9.28
C ASP A 269 18.78 13.26 9.24
N GLN A 270 19.06 12.04 9.71
CA GLN A 270 18.02 11.00 9.74
C GLN A 270 17.03 11.23 10.90
N PHE A 271 17.50 11.62 12.08
CA PHE A 271 16.69 11.58 13.32
C PHE A 271 16.20 12.95 13.81
N TYR A 272 16.60 14.02 13.12
CA TYR A 272 16.42 15.42 13.52
C TYR A 272 17.14 15.75 14.84
N ASP A 273 18.30 15.13 15.08
CA ASP A 273 19.12 15.25 16.29
C ASP A 273 20.43 16.07 16.09
N GLY A 274 20.68 16.52 14.87
CA GLY A 274 21.88 17.26 14.45
C GLY A 274 22.94 16.41 13.74
N ASN A 275 22.82 15.08 13.73
CA ASN A 275 23.79 14.19 13.09
C ASN A 275 23.51 14.06 11.59
N VAL A 276 24.14 14.93 10.80
CA VAL A 276 24.04 14.92 9.33
C VAL A 276 25.02 13.93 8.69
N GLU A 277 24.49 13.03 7.87
CA GLU A 277 25.24 12.11 7.00
C GLU A 277 25.08 12.46 5.53
N ALA A 278 26.00 11.99 4.69
CA ALA A 278 25.92 12.09 3.23
C ALA A 278 25.38 10.77 2.65
N GLU A 279 24.21 10.81 2.02
CA GLU A 279 23.57 9.64 1.41
C GLU A 279 23.51 9.76 -0.11
N LYS A 280 23.52 8.64 -0.83
CA LYS A 280 23.35 8.67 -2.29
C LYS A 280 21.95 9.13 -2.70
N ALA A 281 21.92 10.04 -3.67
CA ALA A 281 20.70 10.52 -4.29
C ALA A 281 19.96 9.37 -4.99
N ALA A 282 18.65 9.37 -4.85
CA ALA A 282 17.78 8.48 -5.61
C ALA A 282 16.50 9.19 -6.04
N VAL A 283 15.87 8.65 -7.08
CA VAL A 283 14.57 9.07 -7.60
C VAL A 283 13.73 7.81 -7.71
N VAL A 284 12.55 7.80 -7.09
CA VAL A 284 11.54 6.77 -7.28
C VAL A 284 10.48 7.27 -8.26
N THR A 285 10.22 6.50 -9.32
CA THR A 285 9.10 6.77 -10.24
C THR A 285 7.85 6.09 -9.71
N ARG A 286 6.93 6.91 -9.21
CA ARG A 286 5.61 6.52 -8.73
C ARG A 286 4.63 6.50 -9.90
N VAL A 287 3.69 5.57 -9.86
CA VAL A 287 2.63 5.40 -10.86
C VAL A 287 1.30 5.21 -10.15
N ALA A 288 0.28 5.97 -10.50
CA ALA A 288 -1.02 5.91 -9.82
C ALA A 288 -2.17 6.16 -10.81
N PRO A 289 -3.42 5.72 -10.52
CA PRO A 289 -4.57 6.04 -11.38
C PRO A 289 -4.68 7.55 -11.59
N SER A 290 -4.92 8.02 -12.82
CA SER A 290 -4.94 9.47 -13.10
C SER A 290 -6.01 10.18 -12.26
N GLY A 291 -5.59 11.25 -11.57
CA GLY A 291 -6.38 11.97 -10.58
C GLY A 291 -6.05 11.62 -9.12
N SER A 292 -5.38 10.49 -8.85
CA SER A 292 -5.19 10.01 -7.46
C SER A 292 -4.17 10.78 -6.62
N TRP A 293 -3.43 11.72 -7.23
CA TRP A 293 -2.65 12.72 -6.49
C TRP A 293 -3.50 13.83 -5.85
N LEU A 294 -4.81 13.85 -6.10
CA LEU A 294 -5.77 14.67 -5.33
C LEU A 294 -5.91 14.13 -3.90
N ARG A 295 -5.67 15.01 -2.93
CA ARG A 295 -5.63 14.71 -1.49
C ARG A 295 -6.77 15.46 -0.79
N ILE A 296 -7.16 15.06 0.42
CA ILE A 296 -8.06 15.87 1.27
C ILE A 296 -7.46 17.28 1.46
N GLY A 297 -6.15 17.35 1.69
CA GLY A 297 -5.35 18.58 1.70
C GLY A 297 -5.46 19.49 0.47
N THR A 298 -5.85 18.96 -0.70
CA THR A 298 -6.09 19.77 -1.91
C THR A 298 -7.37 20.60 -1.79
N PHE A 299 -8.41 20.07 -1.14
CA PHE A 299 -9.67 20.77 -0.89
C PHE A 299 -9.52 21.77 0.27
N GLU A 300 -8.92 21.34 1.37
CA GLU A 300 -8.68 22.18 2.54
C GLU A 300 -7.93 23.47 2.19
N LEU A 301 -6.92 23.41 1.30
CA LEU A 301 -6.16 24.60 0.88
C LEU A 301 -7.06 25.69 0.30
N GLN A 302 -8.01 25.32 -0.56
CA GLN A 302 -8.90 26.28 -1.21
C GLN A 302 -10.02 26.73 -0.26
N ALA A 303 -10.49 25.83 0.62
CA ALA A 303 -11.45 26.15 1.67
C ALA A 303 -10.90 27.17 2.68
N HIS A 304 -9.69 26.95 3.23
CA HIS A 304 -9.00 27.90 4.13
C HIS A 304 -8.71 29.25 3.45
N ARG A 305 -8.50 29.27 2.13
CA ARG A 305 -8.34 30.49 1.33
C ARG A 305 -9.65 31.19 0.95
N ARG A 306 -10.79 30.54 1.14
CA ARG A 306 -12.10 30.93 0.59
C ARG A 306 -12.10 31.07 -0.94
N ASP A 307 -11.26 30.31 -1.62
CA ASP A 307 -11.21 30.24 -3.09
C ASP A 307 -12.31 29.32 -3.62
N LEU A 308 -13.56 29.77 -3.45
CA LEU A 308 -14.76 29.02 -3.82
C LEU A 308 -14.84 28.68 -5.32
N PRO A 309 -14.36 29.52 -6.27
CA PRO A 309 -14.29 29.14 -7.67
C PRO A 309 -13.40 27.91 -7.93
N VAL A 310 -12.18 27.88 -7.36
CA VAL A 310 -11.28 26.72 -7.50
C VAL A 310 -11.85 25.51 -6.76
N LEU A 311 -12.42 25.70 -5.57
CA LEU A 311 -12.98 24.61 -4.74
C LEU A 311 -14.21 23.93 -5.39
N ARG A 312 -15.12 24.69 -6.01
CA ARG A 312 -16.24 24.12 -6.78
C ARG A 312 -15.73 23.28 -7.95
N LYS A 313 -14.84 23.85 -8.76
CA LYS A 313 -14.26 23.16 -9.91
C LYS A 313 -13.46 21.91 -9.52
N LEU A 314 -12.83 21.92 -8.34
CA LEU A 314 -12.14 20.76 -7.78
C LEU A 314 -13.12 19.64 -7.40
N ALA A 315 -14.27 19.97 -6.81
CA ALA A 315 -15.33 19.00 -6.53
C ALA A 315 -15.97 18.46 -7.82
N GLU A 316 -16.24 19.31 -8.80
CA GLU A 316 -16.74 18.93 -10.14
C GLU A 316 -15.79 17.93 -10.83
N HIS A 317 -14.50 18.26 -10.93
CA HIS A 317 -13.46 17.39 -11.50
C HIS A 317 -13.27 16.09 -10.71
N ALA A 318 -13.37 16.13 -9.37
CA ALA A 318 -13.31 14.92 -8.55
C ALA A 318 -14.53 14.00 -8.77
N MET A 319 -15.73 14.56 -9.00
CA MET A 319 -16.91 13.78 -9.37
C MET A 319 -16.74 13.10 -10.74
N GLU A 320 -16.22 13.82 -11.74
CA GLU A 320 -15.86 13.28 -13.07
C GLU A 320 -14.73 12.24 -13.08
N LEU A 321 -13.98 12.13 -11.98
CA LEU A 321 -12.92 11.13 -11.80
C LEU A 321 -13.42 9.87 -11.07
N LEU A 322 -14.28 10.04 -10.06
CA LEU A 322 -14.56 9.01 -9.05
C LEU A 322 -15.94 8.38 -9.16
N LEU A 323 -16.96 9.15 -9.52
CA LEU A 323 -18.34 8.67 -9.46
C LEU A 323 -18.64 7.72 -10.63
N PRO A 324 -19.33 6.58 -10.38
CA PRO A 324 -19.78 5.69 -11.44
C PRO A 324 -20.66 6.41 -12.48
N PRO A 325 -20.59 6.04 -13.78
CA PRO A 325 -21.45 6.63 -14.80
C PRO A 325 -22.94 6.49 -14.45
N GLY A 326 -23.63 7.62 -14.32
CA GLY A 326 -25.05 7.68 -13.94
C GLY A 326 -25.31 8.04 -12.46
N THR A 327 -24.30 8.04 -11.59
CA THR A 327 -24.41 8.63 -10.25
C THR A 327 -24.59 10.16 -10.38
N PRO A 328 -25.46 10.80 -9.57
CA PRO A 328 -25.61 12.25 -9.58
C PRO A 328 -24.30 12.97 -9.21
N HIS A 329 -23.93 14.02 -9.96
CA HIS A 329 -22.79 14.87 -9.61
C HIS A 329 -23.20 15.84 -8.48
N GLN A 330 -23.26 15.31 -7.26
CA GLN A 330 -23.55 16.05 -6.03
C GLN A 330 -22.41 15.86 -5.02
N ALA A 331 -22.11 16.90 -4.24
CA ALA A 331 -20.99 16.86 -3.28
C ALA A 331 -21.17 15.79 -2.19
N GLY A 332 -22.42 15.42 -1.86
CA GLY A 332 -22.75 14.32 -0.96
C GLY A 332 -22.46 12.93 -1.53
N GLU A 333 -22.61 12.73 -2.84
CA GLU A 333 -22.20 11.49 -3.52
C GLU A 333 -20.67 11.35 -3.53
N LEU A 334 -19.96 12.45 -3.83
CA LEU A 334 -18.49 12.50 -3.72
C LEU A 334 -18.02 12.14 -2.30
N LEU A 335 -18.57 12.80 -1.28
CA LEU A 335 -18.17 12.56 0.11
C LEU A 335 -18.50 11.13 0.56
N THR A 336 -19.67 10.60 0.21
CA THR A 336 -20.07 9.21 0.49
C THR A 336 -19.11 8.20 -0.17
N TRP A 337 -18.71 8.45 -1.42
CA TRP A 337 -17.75 7.63 -2.15
C TRP A 337 -16.38 7.63 -1.47
N VAL A 338 -15.84 8.82 -1.15
CA VAL A 338 -14.52 8.97 -0.50
C VAL A 338 -14.53 8.35 0.91
N THR A 339 -15.61 8.54 1.68
CA THR A 339 -15.82 7.87 2.97
C THR A 339 -15.76 6.35 2.83
N ARG A 340 -16.53 5.78 1.89
CA ARG A 340 -16.59 4.32 1.67
C ARG A 340 -15.23 3.75 1.28
N GLN A 341 -14.51 4.38 0.35
CA GLN A 341 -13.19 3.90 -0.07
C GLN A 341 -12.12 4.08 1.01
N THR A 342 -12.20 5.14 1.83
CA THR A 342 -11.29 5.32 2.96
C THR A 342 -11.54 4.27 4.06
N ALA A 343 -12.80 3.94 4.36
CA ALA A 343 -13.16 2.86 5.29
C ALA A 343 -12.66 1.49 4.81
N GLU A 344 -12.85 1.19 3.52
CA GLU A 344 -12.37 -0.03 2.87
C GLU A 344 -10.83 -0.12 2.78
N LEU A 345 -10.13 1.01 2.64
CA LEU A 345 -8.67 1.06 2.67
C LEU A 345 -8.13 0.76 4.07
N VAL A 346 -8.62 1.46 5.09
CA VAL A 346 -8.15 1.29 6.47
C VAL A 346 -8.50 -0.10 7.01
N ALA A 347 -9.67 -0.65 6.68
CA ALA A 347 -10.01 -2.03 7.01
C ALA A 347 -8.99 -3.05 6.46
N ARG A 348 -8.46 -2.82 5.25
CA ARG A 348 -7.36 -3.63 4.68
C ARG A 348 -6.03 -3.38 5.39
N TRP A 349 -5.69 -2.14 5.74
CA TRP A 349 -4.48 -1.83 6.56
C TRP A 349 -4.48 -2.58 7.89
N GLN A 350 -5.59 -2.53 8.64
CA GLN A 350 -5.71 -3.23 9.92
C GLN A 350 -5.58 -4.76 9.76
N ALA A 351 -6.20 -5.33 8.72
CA ALA A 351 -6.17 -6.78 8.47
C ALA A 351 -4.81 -7.31 7.96
N VAL A 352 -3.93 -6.47 7.39
CA VAL A 352 -2.55 -6.87 7.04
C VAL A 352 -1.51 -6.43 8.07
N GLY A 353 -1.92 -5.75 9.15
CA GLY A 353 -1.02 -5.21 10.15
C GLY A 353 -0.14 -4.06 9.62
N PHE A 354 -0.60 -3.27 8.65
CA PHE A 354 0.15 -2.12 8.14
C PHE A 354 -0.11 -0.87 8.97
N VAL A 355 0.95 -0.16 9.36
CA VAL A 355 0.90 1.12 10.06
C VAL A 355 1.57 2.20 9.20
N HIS A 356 0.85 3.26 8.85
CA HIS A 356 1.33 4.31 7.97
C HIS A 356 2.26 5.32 8.69
N GLY A 357 1.99 5.62 9.96
CA GLY A 357 2.80 6.51 10.81
C GLY A 357 2.67 8.02 10.55
N VAL A 358 2.03 8.46 9.46
CA VAL A 358 1.83 9.90 9.13
C VAL A 358 0.48 10.14 8.46
N LEU A 359 -0.63 9.89 9.18
CA LEU A 359 -1.99 10.10 8.65
C LEU A 359 -2.45 11.56 8.78
N ASN A 360 -1.66 12.46 8.22
CA ASN A 360 -2.04 13.86 7.96
C ASN A 360 -3.09 13.90 6.83
N THR A 361 -3.90 14.95 6.76
CA THR A 361 -4.90 15.09 5.68
C THR A 361 -4.27 15.29 4.29
N ASP A 362 -3.01 15.72 4.22
CA ASP A 362 -2.25 15.71 2.96
C ASP A 362 -1.85 14.31 2.47
N ASN A 363 -1.88 13.29 3.34
CA ASN A 363 -1.56 11.90 3.00
C ASN A 363 -2.79 11.00 2.75
N PHE A 364 -4.01 11.55 2.79
CA PHE A 364 -5.21 10.84 2.31
C PHE A 364 -5.53 11.20 0.87
N SER A 365 -5.29 10.27 -0.06
CA SER A 365 -5.80 10.38 -1.44
C SER A 365 -7.32 10.23 -1.43
N ILE A 366 -8.03 11.10 -2.18
CA ILE A 366 -9.49 10.98 -2.31
C ILE A 366 -9.91 9.69 -3.05
N PHE A 367 -8.99 9.02 -3.75
CA PHE A 367 -9.25 7.73 -4.42
C PHE A 367 -9.33 6.54 -3.44
N GLY A 368 -9.04 6.74 -2.15
CA GLY A 368 -8.97 5.63 -1.19
C GLY A 368 -7.83 4.65 -1.48
N ILE A 369 -6.67 5.18 -1.89
CA ILE A 369 -5.43 4.40 -2.07
C ILE A 369 -4.35 4.85 -1.08
N THR A 370 -3.46 3.93 -0.71
CA THR A 370 -2.26 4.23 0.08
C THR A 370 -1.30 5.11 -0.73
N ILE A 371 -0.84 6.22 -0.16
CA ILE A 371 0.11 7.16 -0.76
C ILE A 371 1.21 7.54 0.24
N ASP A 372 2.30 8.15 -0.24
CA ASP A 372 3.34 8.78 0.59
C ASP A 372 3.86 7.97 1.78
N TYR A 373 4.36 6.77 1.44
CA TYR A 373 5.23 5.98 2.31
C TYR A 373 6.42 6.81 2.86
N GLY A 374 6.67 6.65 4.16
CA GLY A 374 7.83 7.17 4.89
C GLY A 374 8.12 6.31 6.13
N PRO A 375 7.86 6.79 7.37
CA PRO A 375 8.01 6.01 8.60
C PRO A 375 6.86 5.02 8.83
N PHE A 376 6.51 4.26 7.79
CA PHE A 376 5.55 3.14 7.89
C PHE A 376 6.20 1.91 8.52
N ALA A 377 5.39 0.94 8.93
CA ALA A 377 5.83 -0.41 9.24
C ALA A 377 4.74 -1.45 8.90
N PHE A 378 5.14 -2.70 8.80
CA PHE A 378 4.25 -3.82 9.09
C PHE A 378 4.46 -4.25 10.54
N LEU A 379 3.41 -4.68 11.23
CA LEU A 379 3.50 -5.27 12.55
C LEU A 379 4.33 -6.55 12.47
N ASP A 380 5.46 -6.55 13.17
CA ASP A 380 6.17 -7.77 13.50
C ASP A 380 5.37 -8.52 14.59
N TRP A 381 5.43 -8.07 15.83
CA TRP A 381 4.57 -8.54 16.92
C TRP A 381 3.30 -7.69 17.01
N TYR A 382 2.18 -8.33 17.36
CA TYR A 382 0.91 -7.64 17.54
C TYR A 382 0.90 -6.81 18.82
N ASP A 383 0.94 -5.50 18.62
CA ASP A 383 0.89 -4.45 19.63
C ASP A 383 -0.10 -3.39 19.09
N PRO A 384 -1.32 -3.27 19.66
CA PRO A 384 -2.34 -2.37 19.12
C PRO A 384 -1.93 -0.89 19.21
N ALA A 385 -1.11 -0.54 20.22
CA ALA A 385 -0.61 0.81 20.43
C ALA A 385 0.71 1.08 19.67
N PHE A 386 1.11 0.22 18.74
CA PHE A 386 2.40 0.36 18.07
C PHE A 386 2.48 1.61 17.18
N VAL A 387 3.42 2.49 17.53
CA VAL A 387 3.80 3.68 16.77
C VAL A 387 5.08 3.41 15.98
N PRO A 388 5.07 3.42 14.63
CA PRO A 388 6.27 3.26 13.82
C PRO A 388 7.08 4.55 13.66
N ASN A 389 6.49 5.72 13.96
CA ASN A 389 7.08 7.03 13.70
C ASN A 389 7.74 7.63 14.96
N THR A 390 9.05 7.88 14.93
CA THR A 390 9.82 8.49 16.03
C THR A 390 9.62 10.00 16.19
N SER A 391 8.56 10.54 15.58
CA SER A 391 8.12 11.93 15.66
C SER A 391 6.60 12.03 15.92
N ASP A 392 5.97 10.92 16.32
CA ASP A 392 4.57 10.84 16.75
C ASP A 392 4.52 10.60 18.27
N ASP A 393 5.03 11.57 19.04
CA ASP A 393 5.17 11.46 20.50
C ASP A 393 3.81 11.35 21.23
N GLU A 394 2.73 11.80 20.60
CA GLU A 394 1.34 11.66 21.08
C GLU A 394 0.68 10.34 20.68
N SER A 395 1.36 9.47 19.92
CA SER A 395 0.83 8.20 19.38
C SER A 395 -0.43 8.37 18.50
N ARG A 396 -0.59 9.53 17.87
CA ARG A 396 -1.78 9.92 17.07
C ARG A 396 -1.99 8.99 15.87
N TYR A 397 -0.92 8.38 15.37
CA TYR A 397 -0.89 7.51 14.22
C TYR A 397 -0.38 6.09 14.56
N ALA A 398 -0.58 5.67 15.81
CA ALA A 398 -0.48 4.27 16.23
C ALA A 398 -1.46 3.37 15.45
N PHE A 399 -1.18 2.07 15.42
CA PHE A 399 -1.97 1.09 14.66
C PHE A 399 -3.48 1.11 14.98
N ASP A 400 -3.88 1.16 16.25
CA ASP A 400 -5.30 1.22 16.63
C ASP A 400 -5.96 2.59 16.39
N GLN A 401 -5.18 3.67 16.26
CA GLN A 401 -5.68 5.03 15.99
C GLN A 401 -5.94 5.31 14.50
N GLN A 402 -5.43 4.49 13.57
CA GLN A 402 -5.58 4.73 12.13
C GLN A 402 -7.04 4.90 11.65
N PRO A 403 -8.05 4.15 12.15
CA PRO A 403 -9.45 4.37 11.82
C PRO A 403 -9.98 5.73 12.31
N GLN A 404 -9.59 6.15 13.52
CA GLN A 404 -9.98 7.45 14.08
C GLN A 404 -9.33 8.61 13.32
N ALA A 405 -8.05 8.50 12.96
CA ALA A 405 -7.33 9.48 12.15
C ALA A 405 -7.93 9.62 10.73
N ALA A 406 -8.42 8.51 10.15
CA ALA A 406 -9.10 8.51 8.86
C ALA A 406 -10.50 9.15 8.92
N HIS A 407 -11.33 8.78 9.90
CA HIS A 407 -12.63 9.45 10.12
C HIS A 407 -12.46 10.96 10.34
N TRP A 408 -11.52 11.34 11.21
CA TRP A 408 -11.19 12.75 11.48
C TRP A 408 -10.72 13.48 10.22
N SER A 409 -10.03 12.81 9.29
CA SER A 409 -9.63 13.41 8.02
C SER A 409 -10.81 13.61 7.06
N LEU A 410 -11.77 12.68 7.03
CA LEU A 410 -13.01 12.80 6.25
C LEU A 410 -13.89 13.97 6.75
N GLU A 411 -13.93 14.24 8.05
CA GLU A 411 -14.61 15.43 8.59
C GLU A 411 -14.01 16.74 8.06
N ARG A 412 -12.68 16.82 7.86
CA ARG A 412 -12.05 18.02 7.27
C ARG A 412 -12.39 18.18 5.78
N LEU A 413 -12.62 17.07 5.07
CA LEU A 413 -13.16 17.09 3.71
C LEU A 413 -14.63 17.57 3.70
N LEU A 414 -15.45 17.13 4.65
CA LEU A 414 -16.82 17.62 4.85
C LEU A 414 -16.84 19.15 5.09
N GLU A 415 -16.02 19.65 6.02
CA GLU A 415 -15.89 21.09 6.31
C GLU A 415 -15.47 21.91 5.08
N ALA A 416 -14.61 21.35 4.22
CA ALA A 416 -14.25 21.98 2.95
C ALA A 416 -15.43 21.98 1.96
N LEU A 417 -16.09 20.83 1.76
CA LEU A 417 -17.21 20.69 0.81
C LEU A 417 -18.47 21.45 1.25
N GLN A 418 -18.67 21.69 2.56
CA GLN A 418 -19.75 22.55 3.09
C GLN A 418 -19.69 24.00 2.58
N LEU A 419 -18.54 24.46 2.07
CA LEU A 419 -18.41 25.77 1.43
C LEU A 419 -18.88 25.79 -0.03
N VAL A 420 -19.08 24.62 -0.63
CA VAL A 420 -19.68 24.41 -1.95
C VAL A 420 -21.17 24.09 -1.80
N ASP A 421 -21.50 23.18 -0.89
CA ASP A 421 -22.85 22.67 -0.63
C ASP A 421 -23.13 22.68 0.88
N ALA A 422 -23.87 23.68 1.34
CA ALA A 422 -24.21 23.85 2.75
C ALA A 422 -25.29 22.86 3.27
N SER A 423 -25.76 21.93 2.45
CA SER A 423 -26.70 20.88 2.88
C SER A 423 -26.02 19.63 3.45
N LEU A 424 -24.71 19.47 3.25
CA LEU A 424 -23.94 18.31 3.71
C LEU A 424 -23.85 18.24 5.24
N ASP A 425 -24.22 17.10 5.81
CA ASP A 425 -24.15 16.83 7.25
C ASP A 425 -23.21 15.66 7.61
N PRO A 426 -22.85 15.48 8.90
CA PRO A 426 -21.90 14.45 9.34
C PRO A 426 -22.30 12.98 9.08
N SER A 427 -23.52 12.67 8.66
CA SER A 427 -23.91 11.30 8.29
C SER A 427 -23.06 10.73 7.15
N HIS A 428 -22.65 11.57 6.19
CA HIS A 428 -21.78 11.19 5.08
C HIS A 428 -20.37 10.74 5.53
N THR A 429 -19.87 11.20 6.68
CA THR A 429 -18.58 10.76 7.25
C THR A 429 -18.76 9.68 8.30
N ALA A 430 -19.83 9.76 9.12
CA ALA A 430 -20.16 8.76 10.13
C ALA A 430 -20.42 7.36 9.51
N ALA A 431 -20.86 7.30 8.25
CA ALA A 431 -20.96 6.08 7.45
C ALA A 431 -19.63 5.28 7.33
N PHE A 432 -18.49 5.90 7.62
CA PHE A 432 -17.19 5.24 7.77
C PHE A 432 -17.25 4.06 8.74
N TRP A 433 -17.82 4.26 9.93
CA TRP A 433 -17.74 3.30 11.03
C TRP A 433 -18.43 1.95 10.77
N PRO A 434 -19.70 1.89 10.30
CA PRO A 434 -20.30 0.61 9.94
C PRO A 434 -19.53 -0.07 8.80
N ARG A 435 -19.11 0.67 7.75
CA ARG A 435 -18.39 0.09 6.61
C ARG A 435 -17.01 -0.44 7.00
N TYR A 436 -16.24 0.32 7.78
CA TYR A 436 -14.94 -0.11 8.30
C TYR A 436 -15.10 -1.37 9.16
N THR A 437 -16.10 -1.41 10.05
CA THR A 437 -16.35 -2.55 10.95
C THR A 437 -16.73 -3.81 10.16
N GLU A 438 -17.62 -3.68 9.18
CA GLU A 438 -18.02 -4.73 8.25
C GLU A 438 -16.81 -5.26 7.45
N CYS A 439 -16.11 -4.38 6.74
CA CYS A 439 -14.95 -4.75 5.91
C CYS A 439 -13.82 -5.37 6.73
N HIS A 440 -13.53 -4.84 7.92
CA HIS A 440 -12.48 -5.39 8.79
C HIS A 440 -12.86 -6.79 9.28
N LEU A 441 -14.12 -7.00 9.70
CA LEU A 441 -14.62 -8.31 10.09
C LEU A 441 -14.53 -9.32 8.93
N ALA A 442 -14.94 -8.93 7.71
CA ALA A 442 -14.85 -9.78 6.53
C ALA A 442 -13.41 -10.22 6.22
N ARG A 443 -12.46 -9.26 6.18
CA ARG A 443 -11.04 -9.55 5.95
C ARG A 443 -10.45 -10.45 7.06
N MET A 444 -10.81 -10.25 8.32
CA MET A 444 -10.32 -11.07 9.43
C MET A 444 -10.93 -12.49 9.43
N LEU A 445 -12.17 -12.66 8.98
CA LEU A 445 -12.78 -13.98 8.74
C LEU A 445 -12.17 -14.70 7.53
N GLU A 446 -11.71 -13.95 6.52
CA GLU A 446 -10.94 -14.50 5.41
C GLU A 446 -9.59 -15.03 5.85
N LYS A 447 -8.87 -14.25 6.65
CA LYS A 447 -7.63 -14.68 7.31
C LYS A 447 -7.82 -15.88 8.25
N LEU A 448 -9.04 -16.16 8.71
CA LEU A 448 -9.41 -17.34 9.51
C LEU A 448 -10.05 -18.47 8.69
N GLY A 449 -10.23 -18.31 7.37
CA GLY A 449 -10.93 -19.30 6.52
C GLY A 449 -12.40 -19.52 6.89
N ALA A 450 -12.99 -18.64 7.71
CA ALA A 450 -14.30 -18.74 8.34
C ALA A 450 -15.33 -17.82 7.65
N HIS A 451 -15.41 -17.92 6.33
CA HIS A 451 -16.26 -17.10 5.46
C HIS A 451 -17.00 -17.99 4.45
N ASP A 452 -18.08 -17.45 3.89
CA ASP A 452 -18.82 -18.07 2.79
C ASP A 452 -18.39 -17.44 1.45
N ASP A 453 -18.01 -18.27 0.48
CA ASP A 453 -17.62 -17.82 -0.87
C ASP A 453 -18.83 -17.70 -1.83
N ARG A 454 -20.03 -18.12 -1.40
CA ARG A 454 -21.20 -18.25 -2.29
C ARG A 454 -21.85 -16.89 -2.58
N GLY A 455 -21.48 -16.29 -3.71
CA GLY A 455 -22.23 -15.20 -4.33
C GLY A 455 -22.10 -13.83 -3.65
N ARG A 456 -20.92 -13.52 -3.09
CA ARG A 456 -20.62 -12.18 -2.56
C ARG A 456 -20.22 -11.24 -3.70
N ASP A 457 -21.16 -10.39 -4.14
CA ASP A 457 -20.89 -9.28 -5.08
C ASP A 457 -20.16 -8.10 -4.41
N ASP A 458 -20.20 -8.01 -3.07
CA ASP A 458 -19.46 -7.05 -2.26
C ASP A 458 -18.41 -7.80 -1.41
N GLU A 459 -17.13 -7.46 -1.57
CA GLU A 459 -16.03 -8.03 -0.80
C GLU A 459 -16.23 -7.88 0.72
N CYS A 460 -16.88 -6.81 1.19
CA CYS A 460 -17.06 -6.60 2.62
C CYS A 460 -18.25 -7.37 3.22
N ALA A 461 -19.12 -7.96 2.40
CA ALA A 461 -20.31 -8.65 2.91
C ALA A 461 -19.95 -9.81 3.85
N VAL A 462 -20.59 -9.82 5.01
CA VAL A 462 -20.49 -10.87 6.06
C VAL A 462 -21.79 -11.66 6.17
N ALA A 463 -21.70 -12.84 6.80
CA ALA A 463 -22.85 -13.73 7.03
C ALA A 463 -23.90 -13.13 8.00
N ALA A 464 -25.03 -13.83 8.14
CA ALA A 464 -26.23 -13.38 8.87
C ALA A 464 -25.94 -12.90 10.31
N PRO A 465 -26.78 -12.00 10.89
CA PRO A 465 -26.43 -11.25 12.12
C PRO A 465 -26.05 -12.10 13.34
N HIS A 466 -26.64 -13.29 13.52
CA HIS A 466 -26.27 -14.20 14.61
C HIS A 466 -24.86 -14.77 14.43
N THR A 467 -24.51 -15.16 13.20
CA THR A 467 -23.17 -15.56 12.78
C THR A 467 -22.17 -14.41 12.95
N GLN A 468 -22.59 -13.18 12.65
CA GLN A 468 -21.77 -11.96 12.76
C GLN A 468 -21.33 -11.68 14.21
N ILE A 469 -22.20 -11.88 15.21
CA ILE A 469 -21.86 -11.69 16.63
C ILE A 469 -20.80 -12.70 17.08
N ALA A 470 -20.99 -13.99 16.79
CA ALA A 470 -20.02 -15.04 17.11
C ALA A 470 -18.68 -14.81 16.39
N SER A 471 -18.74 -14.44 15.10
CA SER A 471 -17.57 -14.08 14.29
C SER A 471 -16.77 -12.93 14.90
N ALA A 472 -17.46 -11.85 15.32
CA ALA A 472 -16.81 -10.69 15.94
C ALA A 472 -16.20 -11.04 17.31
N ALA A 473 -16.80 -11.97 18.08
CA ALA A 473 -16.22 -12.48 19.32
C ALA A 473 -14.94 -13.29 19.06
N VAL A 474 -14.93 -14.17 18.05
CA VAL A 474 -13.74 -14.94 17.65
C VAL A 474 -12.62 -14.02 17.16
N VAL A 475 -12.91 -13.04 16.30
CA VAL A 475 -11.88 -12.08 15.83
C VAL A 475 -11.32 -11.25 16.99
N ARG A 476 -12.16 -10.80 17.93
CA ARG A 476 -11.72 -10.06 19.12
C ARG A 476 -10.80 -10.89 20.03
N GLY A 477 -11.24 -12.11 20.38
CA GLY A 477 -10.48 -13.00 21.27
C GLY A 477 -9.12 -13.42 20.71
N LEU A 478 -8.98 -13.48 19.38
CA LEU A 478 -7.69 -13.68 18.72
C LEU A 478 -6.75 -12.51 19.02
N LEU A 479 -7.19 -11.28 18.75
CA LEU A 479 -6.38 -10.08 18.92
C LEU A 479 -6.03 -9.84 20.40
N GLU A 480 -6.95 -10.16 21.31
CA GLU A 480 -6.71 -10.17 22.77
C GLU A 480 -5.60 -11.17 23.16
N ALA A 481 -5.66 -12.42 22.66
CA ALA A 481 -4.65 -13.44 22.94
C ALA A 481 -3.29 -13.13 22.30
N MET A 482 -3.29 -12.57 21.08
CA MET A 482 -2.08 -12.10 20.39
C MET A 482 -1.41 -10.95 21.14
N ALA A 483 -2.17 -9.97 21.63
CA ALA A 483 -1.64 -8.84 22.40
C ALA A 483 -1.07 -9.31 23.75
N ALA A 484 -1.81 -10.13 24.49
CA ALA A 484 -1.40 -10.66 25.79
C ALA A 484 -0.16 -11.58 25.74
N THR A 485 0.25 -12.02 24.55
CA THR A 485 1.44 -12.86 24.34
C THR A 485 2.44 -12.28 23.34
N SER A 486 2.26 -11.02 22.91
CA SER A 486 3.03 -10.35 21.85
C SER A 486 3.38 -11.28 20.68
N ALA A 487 2.36 -11.93 20.12
CA ALA A 487 2.51 -12.91 19.04
C ALA A 487 2.84 -12.23 17.70
N ASP A 488 3.73 -12.82 16.89
CA ASP A 488 4.02 -12.32 15.55
C ASP A 488 2.77 -12.33 14.67
N TYR A 489 2.41 -11.17 14.13
CA TYR A 489 1.11 -10.96 13.50
C TYR A 489 0.94 -11.84 12.26
N SER A 490 1.93 -11.82 11.37
CA SER A 490 1.85 -12.58 10.10
C SER A 490 2.01 -14.09 10.33
N ARG A 491 3.01 -14.50 11.13
CA ARG A 491 3.26 -15.93 11.41
C ARG A 491 2.11 -16.59 12.16
N THR A 492 1.41 -15.90 13.05
CA THR A 492 0.23 -16.45 13.75
C THR A 492 -0.81 -16.97 12.75
N PHE A 493 -1.19 -16.16 11.74
CA PHE A 493 -2.17 -16.60 10.74
C PHE A 493 -1.65 -17.69 9.81
N VAL A 494 -0.34 -17.72 9.52
CA VAL A 494 0.28 -18.81 8.75
C VAL A 494 0.24 -20.13 9.53
N LEU A 495 0.57 -20.12 10.83
CA LEU A 495 0.50 -21.31 11.69
C LEU A 495 -0.94 -21.82 11.83
N LEU A 496 -1.92 -20.93 12.00
CA LEU A 496 -3.35 -21.28 12.01
C LEU A 496 -3.83 -21.86 10.67
N ALA A 497 -3.16 -21.59 9.55
CA ALA A 497 -3.40 -22.25 8.27
C ALA A 497 -2.67 -23.60 8.16
N GLU A 498 -1.46 -23.70 8.71
CA GLU A 498 -0.61 -24.89 8.64
C GLU A 498 -1.15 -26.05 9.50
N HIS A 499 -1.65 -25.77 10.71
CA HIS A 499 -2.10 -26.76 11.69
C HIS A 499 -3.61 -27.13 11.59
N PRO A 500 -4.03 -28.31 12.10
CA PRO A 500 -5.42 -28.57 12.42
C PRO A 500 -5.92 -27.69 13.58
N VAL A 501 -7.24 -27.49 13.66
CA VAL A 501 -7.93 -26.65 14.67
C VAL A 501 -9.16 -27.37 15.26
N CYS A 502 -9.74 -28.30 14.51
CA CYS A 502 -10.93 -29.08 14.88
C CYS A 502 -10.71 -30.57 14.62
N ASN A 503 -11.46 -31.39 15.35
CA ASN A 503 -11.54 -32.82 15.14
C ASN A 503 -12.45 -33.13 13.93
N PRO A 504 -12.13 -34.10 13.05
CA PRO A 504 -12.99 -34.45 11.91
C PRO A 504 -14.37 -35.01 12.30
N THR A 505 -14.50 -35.56 13.50
CA THR A 505 -15.61 -36.43 13.92
C THR A 505 -16.99 -35.76 14.08
N SER A 506 -17.10 -34.44 13.96
CA SER A 506 -18.38 -33.72 14.08
C SER A 506 -19.06 -33.38 12.75
N LEU A 507 -18.44 -33.69 11.59
CA LEU A 507 -18.94 -33.27 10.27
C LEU A 507 -19.36 -34.42 9.33
N THR A 508 -19.28 -35.68 9.78
CA THR A 508 -19.72 -36.87 9.01
C THR A 508 -20.61 -37.79 9.84
N ALA A 509 -21.81 -37.29 10.19
CA ALA A 509 -22.80 -38.01 11.00
C ALA A 509 -24.10 -38.29 10.22
N THR A 510 -24.01 -38.57 8.92
CA THR A 510 -25.10 -39.13 8.10
C THR A 510 -24.56 -40.26 7.23
N GLU A 511 -25.21 -41.44 7.34
CA GLU A 511 -25.13 -42.57 6.41
C GLU A 511 -23.74 -43.20 6.13
N GLN A 512 -23.29 -44.07 7.02
CA GLN A 512 -23.36 -45.52 6.75
C GLN A 512 -23.13 -46.35 8.04
N GLN A 513 -23.69 -47.57 8.08
CA GLN A 513 -23.56 -48.50 9.20
C GLN A 513 -22.42 -49.48 8.95
N GLY A 514 -21.55 -49.65 9.95
CA GLY A 514 -20.51 -50.66 10.03
C GLY A 514 -20.05 -50.76 11.48
N GLU A 515 -19.90 -51.98 11.99
CA GLU A 515 -19.51 -52.24 13.38
C GLU A 515 -17.97 -52.31 13.53
N ASP A 516 -17.51 -52.28 14.78
CA ASP A 516 -16.12 -52.49 15.21
C ASP A 516 -15.03 -51.50 14.75
N GLU A 517 -14.90 -50.37 15.47
CA GLU A 517 -13.60 -49.91 15.98
C GLU A 517 -13.76 -49.01 17.23
N GLU A 518 -12.83 -49.08 18.18
CA GLU A 518 -12.92 -48.35 19.46
C GLU A 518 -12.66 -46.84 19.30
N GLY A 519 -13.34 -46.03 20.13
CA GLY A 519 -13.38 -44.56 19.98
C GLY A 519 -12.04 -43.85 20.19
N ALA A 520 -11.27 -43.70 19.12
CA ALA A 520 -10.10 -42.83 19.07
C ALA A 520 -10.51 -41.35 19.12
N ALA A 521 -10.51 -40.77 20.32
CA ALA A 521 -10.51 -39.32 20.47
C ALA A 521 -9.24 -38.75 19.79
N VAL A 522 -9.38 -37.65 19.04
CA VAL A 522 -8.19 -36.87 18.66
C VAL A 522 -7.58 -36.33 19.94
N SER A 523 -6.31 -36.66 20.15
CA SER A 523 -5.52 -36.32 21.33
C SER A 523 -5.34 -34.81 21.50
N GLY A 524 -5.10 -34.37 22.75
CA GLY A 524 -4.73 -32.98 23.05
C GLY A 524 -3.54 -32.50 22.20
N ASP A 525 -2.60 -33.42 21.93
CA ASP A 525 -1.48 -33.37 20.99
C ASP A 525 -1.66 -32.46 19.76
N ALA A 526 -2.81 -32.52 19.06
CA ALA A 526 -3.04 -31.67 17.88
C ALA A 526 -3.21 -30.18 18.23
N THR A 527 -3.91 -29.89 19.33
CA THR A 527 -4.10 -28.55 19.90
C THR A 527 -2.82 -28.09 20.62
N ASP A 528 -2.17 -28.99 21.34
CA ASP A 528 -0.93 -28.74 22.08
C ASP A 528 0.24 -28.43 21.13
N ALA A 529 0.31 -29.09 19.96
CA ALA A 529 1.27 -28.78 18.90
C ALA A 529 1.04 -27.39 18.29
N LEU A 530 -0.23 -26.96 18.13
CA LEU A 530 -0.54 -25.58 17.69
C LEU A 530 -0.21 -24.56 18.78
N LEU A 531 -0.52 -24.84 20.06
CA LEU A 531 -0.12 -23.99 21.19
C LEU A 531 1.40 -23.88 21.32
N SER A 532 2.14 -24.96 21.06
CA SER A 532 3.60 -24.97 21.01
C SER A 532 4.16 -24.15 19.84
N ALA A 533 3.55 -24.23 18.67
CA ALA A 533 3.92 -23.41 17.52
C ALA A 533 3.63 -21.90 17.77
N LEU A 534 2.48 -21.58 18.40
CA LEU A 534 2.14 -20.22 18.80
C LEU A 534 3.10 -19.69 19.86
N ARG A 535 3.47 -20.49 20.87
CA ARG A 535 4.54 -20.16 21.84
C ARG A 535 5.83 -19.75 21.13
N GLY A 536 6.21 -20.47 20.08
CA GLY A 536 7.41 -20.23 19.27
C GLY A 536 7.42 -18.90 18.50
N VAL A 537 6.28 -18.21 18.39
CA VAL A 537 6.17 -16.88 17.75
C VAL A 537 5.71 -15.77 18.70
N SER A 538 5.60 -16.06 20.00
CA SER A 538 5.22 -15.11 21.07
C SER A 538 6.43 -14.51 21.77
N ASN A 539 6.59 -13.19 21.67
CA ASN A 539 7.72 -12.45 22.25
C ASN A 539 7.50 -12.09 23.74
N VAL A 540 7.25 -13.11 24.56
CA VAL A 540 7.11 -13.00 26.02
C VAL A 540 7.87 -14.13 26.73
N ASP A 541 8.22 -13.93 28.00
CA ASP A 541 8.85 -14.98 28.81
C ASP A 541 7.89 -16.15 29.11
N ASP A 542 8.43 -17.23 29.70
CA ASP A 542 7.63 -18.42 29.99
C ASP A 542 6.54 -18.16 31.04
N ALA A 543 6.77 -17.30 32.04
CA ALA A 543 5.78 -17.02 33.07
C ALA A 543 4.57 -16.27 32.49
N THR A 544 4.83 -15.26 31.67
CA THR A 544 3.82 -14.50 30.92
C THR A 544 3.04 -15.41 29.96
N TRP A 545 3.72 -16.30 29.22
CA TRP A 545 3.01 -17.26 28.37
C TRP A 545 2.11 -18.20 29.18
N HIS A 546 2.60 -18.82 30.26
CA HIS A 546 1.79 -19.75 31.05
C HIS A 546 0.58 -19.05 31.71
N ALA A 547 0.69 -17.76 32.04
CA ALA A 547 -0.45 -16.96 32.51
C ALA A 547 -1.52 -16.70 31.44
N HIS A 548 -1.15 -16.64 30.15
CA HIS A 548 -2.05 -16.28 29.05
C HIS A 548 -2.41 -17.43 28.09
N ALA A 549 -1.76 -18.59 28.16
CA ALA A 549 -2.04 -19.78 27.34
C ALA A 549 -3.50 -20.27 27.48
N GLY A 550 -4.12 -20.11 28.65
CA GLY A 550 -5.54 -20.38 28.87
C GLY A 550 -6.49 -19.45 28.09
N GLY A 551 -6.01 -18.29 27.62
CA GLY A 551 -6.72 -17.44 26.66
C GLY A 551 -6.72 -18.04 25.26
N TRP A 552 -5.54 -18.46 24.77
CA TRP A 552 -5.40 -19.17 23.49
C TRP A 552 -6.24 -20.46 23.44
N GLN A 553 -6.26 -21.26 24.50
CA GLN A 553 -7.10 -22.47 24.59
C GLN A 553 -8.60 -22.17 24.45
N LYS A 554 -9.11 -21.16 25.17
CA LYS A 554 -10.51 -20.72 25.06
C LYS A 554 -10.84 -20.20 23.67
N TRP A 555 -9.91 -19.44 23.07
CA TRP A 555 -10.09 -18.91 21.73
C TRP A 555 -10.14 -20.02 20.66
N LEU A 556 -9.23 -21.01 20.72
CA LEU A 556 -9.21 -22.14 19.80
C LEU A 556 -10.52 -22.94 19.85
N ALA A 557 -11.09 -23.14 21.03
CA ALA A 557 -12.40 -23.77 21.18
C ALA A 557 -13.53 -22.98 20.48
N ALA A 558 -13.63 -21.67 20.72
CA ALA A 558 -14.65 -20.82 20.10
C ALA A 558 -14.47 -20.67 18.58
N TYR A 559 -13.23 -20.61 18.10
CA TYR A 559 -12.91 -20.63 16.66
C TYR A 559 -13.31 -21.97 16.02
N CYS A 560 -13.10 -23.09 16.71
CA CYS A 560 -13.53 -24.39 16.22
C CYS A 560 -15.07 -24.56 16.20
N GLU A 561 -15.77 -24.04 17.21
CA GLU A 561 -17.23 -23.98 17.25
C GLU A 561 -17.79 -23.17 16.06
N LEU A 562 -17.18 -22.02 15.74
CA LEU A 562 -17.52 -21.21 14.58
C LEU A 562 -17.30 -21.96 13.25
N LEU A 563 -16.14 -22.61 13.06
CA LEU A 563 -15.84 -23.40 11.87
C LEU A 563 -16.83 -24.56 11.67
N THR A 564 -17.19 -25.24 12.77
CA THR A 564 -18.15 -26.34 12.77
C THR A 564 -19.56 -25.83 12.43
N THR A 565 -19.97 -24.70 13.00
CA THR A 565 -21.27 -24.05 12.72
C THR A 565 -21.39 -23.59 11.27
N LEU A 566 -20.28 -23.11 10.67
CA LEU A 566 -20.19 -22.75 9.26
C LEU A 566 -20.03 -23.98 8.32
N GLY A 567 -19.81 -25.17 8.87
CA GLY A 567 -19.61 -26.41 8.10
C GLY A 567 -18.31 -26.44 7.29
N VAL A 568 -17.29 -25.64 7.62
CA VAL A 568 -16.08 -25.47 6.80
C VAL A 568 -15.09 -26.63 7.02
N PRO A 569 -14.79 -27.47 6.00
CA PRO A 569 -13.85 -28.57 6.14
C PRO A 569 -12.42 -28.08 6.36
N GLY A 570 -11.63 -28.78 7.19
CA GLY A 570 -10.26 -28.37 7.54
C GLY A 570 -9.31 -28.19 6.35
N LYS A 571 -9.49 -28.97 5.27
CA LYS A 571 -8.75 -28.80 4.00
C LYS A 571 -9.12 -27.49 3.30
N GLU A 572 -10.41 -27.21 3.17
CA GLU A 572 -10.94 -25.99 2.53
C GLU A 572 -10.54 -24.74 3.31
N ARG A 573 -10.61 -24.81 4.66
CA ARG A 573 -10.09 -23.77 5.56
C ARG A 573 -8.62 -23.46 5.28
N LYS A 574 -7.77 -24.51 5.22
CA LYS A 574 -6.34 -24.38 4.92
C LYS A 574 -6.09 -23.77 3.54
N GLU A 575 -6.79 -24.24 2.51
CA GLU A 575 -6.67 -23.70 1.16
C GLU A 575 -7.15 -22.25 1.03
N ARG A 576 -8.21 -21.84 1.74
CA ARG A 576 -8.64 -20.43 1.87
C ARG A 576 -7.55 -19.58 2.53
N MET A 577 -7.15 -19.95 3.75
CA MET A 577 -6.19 -19.18 4.55
C MET A 577 -4.83 -19.03 3.84
N MET A 578 -4.36 -20.06 3.16
CA MET A 578 -3.11 -20.05 2.38
C MET A 578 -3.13 -19.11 1.15
N ARG A 579 -4.28 -18.58 0.74
CA ARG A 579 -4.39 -17.58 -0.36
C ARG A 579 -4.36 -16.14 0.12
N VAL A 580 -4.59 -15.89 1.42
CA VAL A 580 -4.83 -14.53 1.98
C VAL A 580 -3.93 -14.18 3.17
N ASN A 581 -3.25 -15.14 3.79
CA ASN A 581 -2.30 -14.90 4.87
C ASN A 581 -0.85 -14.87 4.34
N PRO A 582 -0.17 -13.71 4.37
CA PRO A 582 1.17 -13.60 3.81
C PRO A 582 2.21 -14.28 4.70
N ARG A 583 3.14 -14.98 4.04
CA ARG A 583 4.42 -15.43 4.61
C ARG A 583 5.47 -14.32 4.56
N TYR A 584 5.45 -13.53 3.49
CA TYR A 584 6.35 -12.41 3.27
C TYR A 584 5.60 -11.09 3.43
N VAL A 585 6.00 -10.29 4.41
CA VAL A 585 5.61 -8.87 4.56
C VAL A 585 6.88 -8.02 4.64
N LEU A 586 6.78 -6.73 4.34
CA LEU A 586 7.94 -5.82 4.35
C LEU A 586 8.30 -5.43 5.80
N ARG A 587 8.82 -6.38 6.56
CA ARG A 587 9.36 -6.17 7.91
C ARG A 587 10.49 -5.13 7.83
N ASN A 588 10.52 -4.17 8.76
CA ASN A 588 11.49 -3.07 8.68
C ASN A 588 12.96 -3.54 8.74
N HIS A 589 13.24 -4.66 9.41
CA HIS A 589 14.59 -5.22 9.47
C HIS A 589 15.06 -5.80 8.12
N LEU A 590 14.17 -6.40 7.32
CA LEU A 590 14.48 -6.88 5.97
C LEU A 590 14.74 -5.71 5.02
N ALA A 591 13.93 -4.67 5.11
CA ALA A 591 14.16 -3.42 4.39
C ALA A 591 15.53 -2.81 4.76
N HIS A 592 15.89 -2.79 6.04
CA HIS A 592 17.17 -2.27 6.50
C HIS A 592 18.37 -3.06 5.94
N VAL A 593 18.37 -4.40 6.02
CA VAL A 593 19.46 -5.22 5.44
C VAL A 593 19.64 -4.94 3.94
N ALA A 594 18.54 -4.90 3.19
CA ALA A 594 18.56 -4.59 1.76
C ALA A 594 19.06 -3.17 1.45
N ILE A 595 18.84 -2.20 2.34
CA ILE A 595 19.32 -0.82 2.23
C ILE A 595 20.83 -0.72 2.54
N GLU A 596 21.31 -1.37 3.59
CA GLU A 596 22.76 -1.36 3.91
C GLU A 596 23.58 -2.09 2.83
N GLU A 597 23.04 -3.18 2.25
CA GLU A 597 23.64 -3.81 1.06
C GLU A 597 23.66 -2.84 -0.14
N ALA A 598 22.53 -2.16 -0.41
CA ALA A 598 22.41 -1.19 -1.50
C ALA A 598 23.35 0.03 -1.35
N LYS A 599 23.68 0.47 -0.13
CA LYS A 599 24.70 1.52 0.11
C LYS A 599 26.09 1.12 -0.41
N THR A 600 26.39 -0.18 -0.50
CA THR A 600 27.66 -0.68 -1.07
C THR A 600 27.64 -0.79 -2.61
N GLY A 601 26.51 -0.49 -3.26
CA GLY A 601 26.30 -0.69 -4.70
C GLY A 601 25.85 -2.10 -5.09
N ASN A 602 25.67 -3.00 -4.11
CA ASN A 602 25.08 -4.32 -4.35
C ASN A 602 23.56 -4.27 -4.11
N PHE A 603 22.77 -4.59 -5.14
CA PHE A 603 21.30 -4.51 -5.08
C PHE A 603 20.62 -5.88 -5.01
N THR A 604 21.39 -6.95 -4.80
CA THR A 604 20.91 -8.33 -4.85
C THR A 604 19.78 -8.58 -3.84
N GLU A 605 19.93 -8.14 -2.60
CA GLU A 605 18.91 -8.37 -1.58
C GLU A 605 17.66 -7.50 -1.77
N VAL A 606 17.78 -6.28 -2.30
CA VAL A 606 16.60 -5.46 -2.70
C VAL A 606 15.78 -6.21 -3.76
N GLN A 607 16.46 -6.77 -4.77
CA GLN A 607 15.80 -7.52 -5.84
C GLN A 607 15.26 -8.87 -5.36
N ALA A 608 15.92 -9.55 -4.42
CA ALA A 608 15.42 -10.79 -3.81
C ALA A 608 14.16 -10.54 -2.96
N LEU A 609 14.18 -9.49 -2.14
CA LEU A 609 13.07 -9.08 -1.29
C LEU A 609 11.85 -8.65 -2.14
N LEU A 610 12.07 -7.90 -3.24
CA LEU A 610 11.03 -7.59 -4.21
C LEU A 610 10.39 -8.86 -4.81
N ARG A 611 11.19 -9.87 -5.19
CA ARG A 611 10.67 -11.12 -5.75
C ARG A 611 9.80 -11.88 -4.73
N ALA A 612 10.22 -11.95 -3.47
CA ALA A 612 9.43 -12.57 -2.40
C ALA A 612 8.10 -11.81 -2.16
N LEU A 613 8.17 -10.48 -2.02
CA LEU A 613 7.01 -9.62 -1.76
C LEU A 613 6.03 -9.56 -2.95
N SER A 614 6.47 -9.89 -4.17
CA SER A 614 5.57 -10.02 -5.34
C SER A 614 4.70 -11.28 -5.33
N GLN A 615 4.98 -12.25 -4.45
CA GLN A 615 4.18 -13.47 -4.26
C GLN A 615 4.02 -13.81 -2.76
N PRO A 616 3.45 -12.90 -1.95
CA PRO A 616 3.63 -12.91 -0.50
C PRO A 616 2.98 -14.12 0.21
N PHE A 617 2.04 -14.80 -0.44
CA PHE A 617 1.32 -15.98 0.08
C PHE A 617 2.00 -17.32 -0.23
N MET A 618 2.90 -17.37 -1.23
CA MET A 618 3.47 -18.61 -1.76
C MET A 618 4.84 -18.91 -1.14
N HIS A 619 4.95 -19.99 -0.35
CA HIS A 619 6.24 -20.44 0.18
C HIS A 619 7.23 -20.76 -0.95
N ARG A 620 8.46 -20.23 -0.84
CA ARG A 620 9.59 -20.51 -1.71
C ARG A 620 10.85 -20.76 -0.86
N ALA A 621 11.53 -21.88 -1.09
CA ALA A 621 12.75 -22.24 -0.35
C ALA A 621 13.89 -21.21 -0.50
N GLU A 622 13.99 -20.55 -1.67
CA GLU A 622 14.93 -19.43 -1.92
C GLU A 622 14.72 -18.19 -1.03
N PHE A 623 13.53 -18.06 -0.42
CA PHE A 623 13.09 -16.90 0.35
C PHE A 623 12.74 -17.24 1.81
N SER A 624 13.04 -18.44 2.30
CA SER A 624 12.64 -18.85 3.67
C SER A 624 13.15 -17.92 4.78
N ARG A 625 14.32 -17.29 4.60
CA ARG A 625 14.86 -16.26 5.52
C ARG A 625 13.94 -15.05 5.72
N PHE A 626 13.02 -14.79 4.78
CA PHE A 626 12.05 -13.69 4.87
C PHE A 626 10.77 -14.07 5.62
N GLU A 627 10.59 -15.35 6.02
CA GLU A 627 9.54 -15.76 6.97
C GLU A 627 9.99 -15.63 8.44
N GLU A 628 11.28 -15.38 8.70
CA GLU A 628 11.86 -15.38 10.04
C GLU A 628 11.35 -14.19 10.90
N LEU A 629 11.37 -14.40 12.22
CA LEU A 629 11.07 -13.37 13.21
C LEU A 629 12.22 -12.34 13.24
N PRO A 630 11.96 -11.06 13.57
CA PRO A 630 13.04 -10.07 13.63
C PRO A 630 14.13 -10.45 14.65
N PRO A 631 15.41 -10.36 14.27
CA PRO A 631 16.52 -10.63 15.18
C PRO A 631 16.63 -9.54 16.25
N LYS A 632 17.26 -9.85 17.40
CA LYS A 632 17.29 -8.93 18.57
C LYS A 632 17.87 -7.53 18.31
N TRP A 633 18.68 -7.33 17.28
CA TRP A 633 19.16 -5.99 16.89
C TRP A 633 18.08 -5.12 16.21
N ALA A 634 17.04 -5.73 15.63
CA ALA A 634 16.00 -5.03 14.88
C ALA A 634 15.12 -4.11 15.75
N HIS A 635 15.07 -4.34 17.06
CA HIS A 635 14.27 -3.53 17.99
C HIS A 635 14.77 -2.08 18.14
N GLN A 636 15.97 -1.75 17.65
CA GLN A 636 16.56 -0.41 17.84
C GLN A 636 15.87 0.69 17.01
N ARG A 637 15.96 1.93 17.52
CA ARG A 637 15.52 3.15 16.81
C ARG A 637 16.28 3.27 15.48
N GLY A 638 15.61 3.71 14.42
CA GLY A 638 16.13 3.67 13.06
C GLY A 638 15.83 2.38 12.30
N ILE A 639 15.34 1.34 12.98
CA ILE A 639 14.92 0.07 12.36
C ILE A 639 13.47 -0.25 12.75
N ARG A 640 13.18 -0.56 14.03
CA ARG A 640 11.79 -0.81 14.47
C ARG A 640 10.91 0.41 14.23
N GLN A 641 11.42 1.59 14.62
CA GLN A 641 10.76 2.89 14.47
C GLN A 641 11.64 3.82 13.65
N LEU A 642 11.01 4.67 12.84
CA LEU A 642 11.61 5.46 11.77
C LEU A 642 11.17 6.93 11.84
N SER A 643 11.90 7.83 11.22
CA SER A 643 11.60 9.25 11.18
C SER A 643 10.87 9.68 9.90
N CYS A 644 10.25 10.86 9.90
CA CYS A 644 9.67 11.49 8.70
C CYS A 644 10.67 11.81 7.56
N SER A 645 11.98 11.57 7.76
CA SER A 645 13.02 11.65 6.72
C SER A 645 13.30 10.30 6.02
N SER A 646 12.76 9.20 6.58
CA SER A 646 13.01 7.80 6.18
C SER A 646 11.99 7.27 5.16
#